data_AF-A0A6P6T0H0-F1
#
_entry.id   AF-A0A6P6T0H0-F1
#
_cell.length_a   1.000
_cell.length_b   1.000
_cell.length_c   1.000
_cell.angle_alpha   90.00
_cell.angle_beta   90.00
_cell.angle_gamma   90.00
#
_symmetry.space_group_name_H-M   'P 1'
#
loop_
_entity.id
_entity.type
_entity.pdbx_description
1 polymer ?
#
loop_
_entity_poly.entity_id
_entity_poly.type
_entity_poly.pdbx_seq_one_letter_code
_entity_poly.pdbx_strand_id
1 'polypeptide(L)'
;MVKSTTIDAFFKRKIIEDQKHKESDATPSSILSESLVVEPPKKIQRVELEKIDIASLERDPGKRPPIWSYPLNQQDEIRRAYINWGPYQVKHENYPSSGSKKHARHFCSSWFELFPSWLEYSPSIDATFCLSCYLFSKPNGRVELSAFVLGGFKNWKKVNNGDNCAFLRHVGKNPNSFHRIAVKACNDLMNASQHIGTFIEKQSFEQVEINRLRLQVSIDVVRWLAFQGCAFRGRDESEKSLNRGNFHQLIKLLASYNDKVASVVQENAPSNASYTSPEIQKEILYIFSNKVRKEICQEIGNSKFCIIVDEARDESKREQMALVLRYVDKEGCICERFFGVIHVRDTMALTLKEAIFSTLSQHNLAIHNIRGQGYDGASNMRGEWNGLQALICHECPYAYYIHCLAHRLQLALVAASREVASVHQFFSNLVFIINIVTASSKRNDELKEAQAIEIATKIANGELETGRGLNQIGTLKRAGDTRWGSHLDSISSLLKMFNATCVVLSNIAADGGSYSQRGDANFALNQLLSFGFVFTLHLMKDIMEITHHLCMALQRKSQDILNGMHLVSSTTKLLKNFRDSGWNDFLVKVKLFCEQHQIDIPDMNAQYIARRGRSRGHHDEISVEHYYRVDIFIATIDYQLQELHSRFNDHTVELLVLSTALDPRNGFMLFKIDDICKLAEKFYPNDFMEQELVRLRIELQHFELDIPNHPELQELSGIHELCQGLVKTRKSVMYPLIDRLIRLVLTLPVSTATTERLVLKNESSPISLKAFMLDTNLSASISSFDKQRGSSFAIYEMINKAWNLLIKSKDFCKNLCDIQDGRLQFIFGGLAGTLIQKSSSMLNDHAKAV
;
A
#
# COMPACT_ATOMS: atom_id res chain seq x y z
N MET A 1 -4.02 28.39 -2.30
CA MET A 1 -3.25 27.14 -2.54
C MET A 1 -1.98 27.19 -1.71
N VAL A 2 -2.01 26.64 -0.50
CA VAL A 2 -0.85 26.56 0.40
C VAL A 2 -0.27 25.15 0.25
N LYS A 3 1.00 25.04 -0.17
CA LYS A 3 1.71 23.76 -0.26
C LYS A 3 1.86 23.19 1.16
N SER A 4 1.30 22.00 1.41
CA SER A 4 1.53 21.26 2.64
C SER A 4 2.93 20.65 2.61
N THR A 5 3.75 20.99 3.59
CA THR A 5 5.10 20.41 3.76
C THR A 5 4.97 19.18 4.67
N THR A 6 5.40 18.02 4.20
CA THR A 6 5.40 16.75 4.96
C THR A 6 6.59 16.66 5.92
N ILE A 7 6.47 15.83 6.97
CA ILE A 7 7.56 15.56 7.94
C ILE A 7 8.82 15.01 7.25
N ASP A 8 8.68 14.32 6.11
CA ASP A 8 9.81 13.85 5.28
C ASP A 8 10.72 14.97 4.75
N ALA A 9 10.21 16.20 4.62
CA ALA A 9 11.01 17.32 4.12
C ALA A 9 12.11 17.75 5.10
N PHE A 10 11.97 17.44 6.39
CA PHE A 10 12.97 17.78 7.42
C PHE A 10 14.17 16.82 7.47
N PHE A 11 14.09 15.67 6.78
CA PHE A 11 15.16 14.66 6.74
C PHE A 11 15.86 14.55 5.37
N LYS A 12 15.46 15.33 4.37
CA LYS A 12 16.16 15.38 3.08
C LYS A 12 17.41 16.27 3.16
N ARG A 13 18.58 15.65 3.00
CA ARG A 13 19.83 16.36 2.68
C ARG A 13 19.64 17.10 1.35
N LYS A 14 19.83 18.42 1.34
CA LYS A 14 19.92 19.21 0.11
C LYS A 14 21.26 18.87 -0.55
N ILE A 15 21.27 18.00 -1.55
CA ILE A 15 22.41 17.91 -2.48
C ILE A 15 22.30 19.17 -3.33
N ILE A 16 23.24 20.10 -3.13
CA ILE A 16 23.43 21.24 -4.03
C ILE A 16 24.30 20.70 -5.17
N GLU A 17 23.68 20.53 -6.33
CA GLU A 17 24.41 20.46 -7.60
C GLU A 17 24.93 21.87 -7.90
N ASP A 18 26.25 22.05 -7.86
CA ASP A 18 26.91 23.15 -8.57
C ASP A 18 27.64 22.52 -9.78
N GLN A 19 27.03 22.66 -10.95
CA GLN A 19 27.71 22.50 -12.22
C GLN A 19 28.46 23.79 -12.54
N LYS A 20 29.80 23.72 -12.62
CA LYS A 20 30.57 24.53 -13.57
C LYS A 20 31.57 23.63 -14.30
N HIS A 21 31.34 23.52 -15.60
CA HIS A 21 32.23 22.96 -16.60
C HIS A 21 33.67 23.45 -16.47
N LYS A 22 34.63 22.52 -16.62
CA LYS A 22 35.82 22.67 -17.46
C LYS A 22 36.31 21.28 -17.90
N GLU A 23 36.40 21.08 -19.20
CA GLU A 23 36.94 19.91 -19.90
C GLU A 23 38.45 19.76 -19.62
N SER A 24 38.93 18.53 -19.47
CA SER A 24 40.04 17.97 -20.27
C SER A 24 40.33 16.51 -19.91
N ASP A 25 40.70 15.78 -20.96
CA ASP A 25 41.02 14.36 -21.12
C ASP A 25 41.92 13.70 -20.06
N ALA A 26 41.63 12.43 -19.73
CA ALA A 26 42.53 11.28 -19.90
C ALA A 26 41.93 9.97 -19.32
N THR A 27 42.11 8.88 -20.07
CA THR A 27 41.75 7.47 -19.78
C THR A 27 42.82 6.76 -18.90
N PRO A 28 42.59 5.51 -18.42
CA PRO A 28 42.73 5.17 -17.01
C PRO A 28 43.96 4.32 -16.68
N SER A 29 44.41 4.38 -15.42
CA SER A 29 45.34 3.40 -14.86
C SER A 29 44.89 2.90 -13.49
N SER A 30 44.83 1.57 -13.40
CA SER A 30 44.69 0.71 -12.22
C SER A 30 45.44 1.19 -10.97
N ILE A 31 44.86 0.96 -9.78
CA ILE A 31 45.55 0.39 -8.60
C ILE A 31 44.51 -0.07 -7.55
N LEU A 32 44.59 -1.36 -7.27
CA LEU A 32 44.38 -2.14 -6.04
C LEU A 32 43.49 -1.62 -4.89
N SER A 33 42.67 -2.57 -4.47
CA SER A 33 41.91 -2.69 -3.23
C SER A 33 42.74 -2.44 -1.97
N GLU A 34 42.30 -1.50 -1.14
CA GLU A 34 42.68 -1.42 0.27
C GLU A 34 41.42 -1.36 1.13
N SER A 35 41.33 -2.32 2.06
CA SER A 35 40.26 -2.54 3.01
C SER A 35 40.11 -1.39 4.00
N LEU A 36 38.98 -0.68 3.97
CA LEU A 36 38.62 0.29 5.02
C LEU A 36 37.83 -0.42 6.12
N VAL A 37 38.49 -0.62 7.25
CA VAL A 37 37.90 -0.92 8.55
C VAL A 37 36.91 0.18 8.90
N VAL A 38 35.64 -0.18 9.09
CA VAL A 38 34.59 0.76 9.52
C VAL A 38 34.71 0.95 11.03
N GLU A 39 35.28 2.08 11.45
CA GLU A 39 35.20 2.55 12.83
C GLU A 39 33.74 2.86 13.25
N PRO A 40 33.39 2.69 14.54
CA PRO A 40 32.03 2.93 15.03
C PRO A 40 31.61 4.41 14.87
N PRO A 41 30.30 4.70 14.78
CA PRO A 41 29.81 6.02 14.42
C PRO A 41 30.24 7.06 15.47
N LYS A 42 31.05 8.03 15.04
CA LYS A 42 31.40 9.21 15.83
C LYS A 42 30.12 9.95 16.22
N LYS A 43 30.03 10.29 17.52
CA LYS A 43 29.03 11.23 18.07
C LYS A 43 28.89 12.42 17.12
N ILE A 44 27.65 12.77 16.80
CA ILE A 44 27.29 13.97 16.06
C ILE A 44 28.01 15.16 16.71
N GLN A 45 29.02 15.70 16.04
CA GLN A 45 29.57 17.01 16.38
C GLN A 45 28.45 18.02 16.11
N ARG A 46 28.04 18.73 17.17
CA ARG A 46 27.36 20.01 17.01
C ARG A 46 28.17 20.81 16.00
N VAL A 47 27.53 21.28 14.94
CA VAL A 47 28.10 22.32 14.08
C VAL A 47 28.48 23.46 15.01
N GLU A 48 29.78 23.69 15.19
CA GLU A 48 30.25 24.91 15.83
C GLU A 48 29.81 26.05 14.91
N LEU A 49 28.83 26.83 15.38
CA LEU A 49 28.49 28.11 14.78
C LEU A 49 29.78 28.93 14.74
N GLU A 50 30.20 29.36 13.55
CA GLU A 50 31.22 30.40 13.41
C GLU A 50 30.82 31.55 14.34
N LYS A 51 31.61 31.75 15.41
CA LYS A 51 31.37 32.85 16.35
C LYS A 51 31.52 34.14 15.56
N ILE A 52 30.43 34.90 15.49
CA ILE A 52 30.44 36.24 14.93
C ILE A 52 31.39 37.08 15.79
N ASP A 53 32.39 37.71 15.18
CA ASP A 53 33.14 38.74 15.87
C ASP A 53 32.27 40.00 16.01
N ILE A 54 31.53 40.06 17.11
CA ILE A 54 30.63 41.18 17.41
C ILE A 54 31.42 42.50 17.42
N ALA A 55 32.71 42.49 17.76
CA ALA A 55 33.52 43.70 17.81
C ALA A 55 33.84 44.28 16.41
N SER A 56 33.70 43.50 15.34
CA SER A 56 34.00 43.94 13.98
C SER A 56 32.79 44.51 13.21
N LEU A 57 31.60 44.59 13.83
CA LEU A 57 30.41 45.11 13.15
C LEU A 57 30.51 46.64 12.96
N GLU A 58 30.21 47.10 11.75
CA GLU A 58 30.22 48.52 11.40
C GLU A 58 29.20 49.31 12.24
N ARG A 59 29.64 50.40 12.86
CA ARG A 59 28.83 51.15 13.83
C ARG A 59 28.30 52.45 13.25
N ASP A 60 28.82 52.93 12.13
CA ASP A 60 28.28 54.09 11.42
C ASP A 60 27.02 53.70 10.60
N PRO A 61 25.82 54.24 10.90
CA PRO A 61 24.58 53.86 10.22
C PRO A 61 24.57 54.16 8.71
N GLY A 62 25.44 55.07 8.23
CA GLY A 62 25.60 55.34 6.80
C GLY A 62 26.45 54.31 6.06
N LYS A 63 27.17 53.44 6.78
CA LYS A 63 28.04 52.38 6.24
C LYS A 63 27.56 50.97 6.56
N ARG A 64 26.66 50.82 7.54
CA ARG A 64 26.07 49.53 7.93
C ARG A 64 25.36 48.85 6.74
N PRO A 65 25.66 47.57 6.46
CA PRO A 65 24.87 46.81 5.48
C PRO A 65 23.50 46.47 6.09
N PRO A 66 22.44 46.32 5.29
CA PRO A 66 21.11 46.05 5.81
C PRO A 66 21.05 44.69 6.52
N ILE A 67 20.25 44.55 7.59
CA ILE A 67 20.21 43.33 8.40
C ILE A 67 19.89 42.06 7.59
N TRP A 68 19.07 42.15 6.54
CA TRP A 68 18.74 41.01 5.68
C TRP A 68 19.89 40.55 4.79
N SER A 69 21.01 41.29 4.72
CA SER A 69 22.22 40.84 4.00
C SER A 69 23.03 39.81 4.79
N TYR A 70 22.82 39.68 6.10
CA TYR A 70 23.49 38.68 6.93
C TYR A 70 22.77 37.31 6.87
N PRO A 71 23.49 36.19 7.06
CA PRO A 71 22.91 34.85 7.16
C PRO A 71 21.79 34.76 8.19
N LEU A 72 20.68 34.06 7.87
CA LEU A 72 19.47 34.01 8.70
C LEU A 72 19.73 33.58 10.15
N ASN A 73 20.67 32.66 10.36
CA ASN A 73 21.08 32.14 11.67
C ASN A 73 21.88 33.16 12.52
N GLN A 74 22.37 34.25 11.92
CA GLN A 74 23.21 35.25 12.58
C GLN A 74 22.46 36.57 12.85
N GLN A 75 21.33 36.81 12.16
CA GLN A 75 20.64 38.11 12.20
C GLN A 75 20.17 38.50 13.60
N ASP A 76 19.66 37.57 14.41
CA ASP A 76 19.17 37.89 15.76
C ASP A 76 20.31 38.20 16.73
N GLU A 77 21.46 37.55 16.59
CA GLU A 77 22.64 37.82 17.39
C GLU A 77 23.24 39.19 17.05
N ILE A 78 23.29 39.52 15.75
CA ILE A 78 23.68 40.85 15.26
C ILE A 78 22.69 41.93 15.71
N ARG A 79 21.37 41.67 15.66
CA ARG A 79 20.35 42.59 16.18
C ARG A 79 20.57 42.87 17.66
N ARG A 80 20.82 41.84 18.47
CA ARG A 80 21.12 41.99 19.91
C ARG A 80 22.39 42.82 20.14
N ALA A 81 23.44 42.62 19.35
CA ALA A 81 24.66 43.43 19.45
C ALA A 81 24.40 44.93 19.25
N TYR A 82 23.67 45.29 18.18
CA TYR A 82 23.31 46.69 17.92
C TYR A 82 22.36 47.28 18.98
N ILE A 83 21.41 46.49 19.50
CA ILE A 83 20.52 46.93 20.60
C ILE A 83 21.36 47.22 21.86
N ASN A 84 22.31 46.34 22.20
CA ASN A 84 23.18 46.51 23.36
C ASN A 84 24.11 47.73 23.24
N TRP A 85 24.59 48.05 22.04
CA TRP A 85 25.40 49.25 21.81
C TRP A 85 24.61 50.55 21.83
N GLY A 86 23.29 50.48 21.62
CA GLY A 86 22.42 51.65 21.52
C GLY A 86 22.65 52.48 20.25
N PRO A 87 21.86 53.55 20.06
CA PRO A 87 21.93 54.38 18.86
C PRO A 87 23.28 55.08 18.72
N TYR A 88 23.76 55.20 17.48
CA TYR A 88 25.01 55.90 17.17
C TYR A 88 24.86 57.43 17.26
N GLN A 89 25.21 57.99 18.41
CA GLN A 89 25.02 59.40 18.77
C GLN A 89 26.37 60.10 19.08
N VAL A 90 27.27 60.17 18.09
CA VAL A 90 28.55 60.85 18.25
C VAL A 90 28.35 62.36 18.16
N LYS A 91 28.79 63.11 19.20
CA LYS A 91 28.76 64.57 19.21
C LYS A 91 30.02 65.12 18.53
N HIS A 92 29.86 65.90 17.46
CA HIS A 92 30.95 66.62 16.80
C HIS A 92 30.99 68.10 17.23
N GLU A 93 32.19 68.68 17.26
CA GLU A 93 32.37 70.12 17.55
C GLU A 93 31.72 71.00 16.48
N ASN A 94 31.73 70.56 15.22
CA ASN A 94 31.09 71.25 14.10
C ASN A 94 30.45 70.23 13.13
N TYR A 95 29.17 70.44 12.79
CA TYR A 95 28.46 69.62 11.80
C TYR A 95 28.49 70.28 10.41
N PRO A 96 28.54 69.49 9.31
CA PRO A 96 28.48 70.01 7.96
C PRO A 96 27.23 70.87 7.74
N SER A 97 27.42 72.03 7.10
CA SER A 97 26.35 72.96 6.78
C SER A 97 25.88 72.79 5.34
N SER A 98 24.57 72.79 5.15
CA SER A 98 23.88 72.72 3.85
C SER A 98 23.02 73.96 3.62
N GLY A 99 22.90 74.40 2.36
CA GLY A 99 22.08 75.56 1.95
C GLY A 99 22.89 76.81 1.56
N SER A 100 22.20 77.93 1.35
CA SER A 100 22.85 79.20 0.98
C SER A 100 23.59 79.81 2.17
N LYS A 101 24.69 80.56 1.92
CA LYS A 101 25.52 81.21 2.97
C LYS A 101 24.71 82.09 3.95
N LYS A 102 23.51 82.56 3.55
CA LYS A 102 22.60 83.37 4.38
C LYS A 102 21.71 82.53 5.32
N HIS A 103 21.51 81.25 5.05
CA HIS A 103 20.68 80.34 5.86
C HIS A 103 21.28 78.92 5.90
N ALA A 104 22.52 78.82 6.39
CA ALA A 104 23.19 77.55 6.60
C ALA A 104 22.40 76.69 7.62
N ARG A 105 22.08 75.45 7.26
CA ARG A 105 21.40 74.49 8.14
C ARG A 105 22.28 73.26 8.29
N HIS A 106 22.40 72.80 9.52
CA HIS A 106 23.22 71.65 9.89
C HIS A 106 22.43 70.80 10.91
N PHE A 107 22.89 69.57 11.10
CA PHE A 107 22.40 68.73 12.19
C PHE A 107 22.70 69.38 13.55
N CYS A 108 21.75 69.33 14.48
CA CYS A 108 21.93 69.87 15.82
C CYS A 108 22.02 68.74 16.84
N SER A 109 23.11 68.70 17.62
CA SER A 109 23.35 67.65 18.62
C SER A 109 22.31 67.61 19.75
N SER A 110 21.60 68.72 20.02
CA SER A 110 20.50 68.74 20.99
C SER A 110 19.32 67.84 20.59
N TRP A 111 19.23 67.44 19.32
CA TRP A 111 18.22 66.48 18.87
C TRP A 111 18.44 65.06 19.43
N PHE A 112 19.67 64.70 19.80
CA PHE A 112 19.93 63.44 20.51
C PHE A 112 19.25 63.41 21.88
N GLU A 113 19.19 64.56 22.57
CA GLU A 113 18.55 64.68 23.88
C GLU A 113 17.02 64.60 23.76
N LEU A 114 16.46 65.05 22.64
CA LEU A 114 15.02 64.94 22.34
C LEU A 114 14.61 63.54 21.89
N PHE A 115 15.51 62.78 21.27
CA PHE A 115 15.24 61.44 20.72
C PHE A 115 16.33 60.41 21.09
N PRO A 116 16.56 60.18 22.40
CA PRO A 116 17.70 59.40 22.88
C PRO A 116 17.61 57.91 22.54
N SER A 117 16.42 57.38 22.32
CA SER A 117 16.17 55.95 22.19
C SER A 117 16.38 55.39 20.78
N TRP A 118 16.47 56.23 19.75
CA TRP A 118 16.46 55.73 18.36
C TRP A 118 17.25 56.56 17.35
N LEU A 119 17.44 57.88 17.57
CA LEU A 119 18.01 58.77 16.57
C LEU A 119 19.51 58.50 16.45
N GLU A 120 19.96 58.20 15.24
CA GLU A 120 21.38 58.03 14.90
C GLU A 120 21.81 59.09 13.88
N TYR A 121 23.10 59.44 13.86
CA TYR A 121 23.69 60.34 12.86
C TYR A 121 24.95 59.72 12.26
N SER A 122 25.07 59.75 10.93
CA SER A 122 26.26 59.33 10.20
C SER A 122 27.13 60.54 9.83
N PRO A 123 28.35 60.66 10.37
CA PRO A 123 29.31 61.67 9.93
C PRO A 123 29.78 61.44 8.48
N SER A 124 29.85 60.18 8.05
CA SER A 124 30.37 59.80 6.74
C SER A 124 29.51 60.29 5.58
N ILE A 125 28.19 60.42 5.79
CA ILE A 125 27.26 60.87 4.75
C ILE A 125 26.44 62.09 5.17
N ASP A 126 26.61 62.64 6.37
CA ASP A 126 25.83 63.77 6.91
C ASP A 126 24.31 63.52 6.85
N ALA A 127 23.84 62.47 7.52
CA ALA A 127 22.41 62.10 7.57
C ALA A 127 21.99 61.45 8.88
N THR A 128 20.70 61.52 9.20
CA THR A 128 20.11 60.81 10.35
C THR A 128 19.38 59.53 9.98
N PHE A 129 19.42 58.57 10.90
CA PHE A 129 18.83 57.23 10.79
C PHE A 129 18.06 56.86 12.07
N CYS A 130 17.34 55.75 12.02
CA CYS A 130 16.65 55.18 13.17
C CYS A 130 17.12 53.75 13.44
N LEU A 131 17.74 53.53 14.60
CA LEU A 131 18.26 52.22 15.01
C LEU A 131 17.17 51.15 14.98
N SER A 132 16.06 51.37 15.70
CA SER A 132 14.98 50.37 15.81
C SER A 132 14.40 50.01 14.44
N CYS A 133 14.18 51.01 13.58
CA CYS A 133 13.68 50.78 12.22
C CYS A 133 14.71 50.05 11.35
N TYR A 134 16.00 50.36 11.46
CA TYR A 134 17.05 49.63 10.75
C TYR A 134 17.07 48.14 11.12
N LEU A 135 16.83 47.80 12.39
CA LEU A 135 16.91 46.42 12.88
C LEU A 135 15.75 45.50 12.40
N PHE A 136 14.55 46.06 12.24
CA PHE A 136 13.32 45.28 12.05
C PHE A 136 12.46 45.66 10.83
N SER A 137 12.82 46.67 10.02
CA SER A 137 12.04 47.01 8.82
C SER A 137 12.26 46.00 7.69
N LYS A 138 11.17 45.63 6.99
CA LYS A 138 11.21 44.83 5.74
C LYS A 138 10.98 45.72 4.51
N PRO A 139 11.58 45.41 3.35
CA PRO A 139 11.38 46.17 2.11
C PRO A 139 10.00 45.88 1.50
N ASN A 140 8.93 46.46 2.07
CA ASN A 140 7.58 46.39 1.49
C ASN A 140 7.24 47.70 0.76
N GLY A 141 7.93 47.98 -0.36
CA GLY A 141 7.47 48.82 -1.48
C GLY A 141 6.95 50.25 -1.22
N ARG A 142 7.03 50.81 -0.01
CA ARG A 142 6.56 52.17 0.30
C ARG A 142 7.74 53.13 0.46
N VAL A 143 7.73 54.18 -0.37
CA VAL A 143 8.79 55.19 -0.54
C VAL A 143 9.17 55.91 0.77
N GLU A 144 8.24 56.02 1.73
CA GLU A 144 8.44 56.75 3.00
C GLU A 144 9.31 56.01 4.05
N LEU A 145 9.59 54.71 3.87
CA LEU A 145 10.50 53.95 4.76
C LEU A 145 11.99 54.18 4.46
N SER A 146 12.34 54.71 3.29
CA SER A 146 13.73 54.78 2.84
C SER A 146 14.58 55.82 3.57
N ALA A 147 13.98 56.91 4.06
CA ALA A 147 14.74 58.06 4.55
C ALA A 147 15.48 57.80 5.88
N PHE A 148 14.89 57.07 6.83
CA PHE A 148 15.52 56.81 8.14
C PHE A 148 16.19 55.44 8.24
N VAL A 149 16.19 54.64 7.17
CA VAL A 149 16.71 53.26 7.16
C VAL A 149 17.77 53.03 6.08
N LEU A 150 17.60 53.57 4.87
CA LEU A 150 18.50 53.31 3.74
C LEU A 150 19.24 54.57 3.27
N GLY A 151 18.50 55.61 2.88
CA GLY A 151 19.07 56.81 2.23
C GLY A 151 19.57 57.89 3.20
N GLY A 152 19.19 57.81 4.47
CA GLY A 152 19.47 58.84 5.47
C GLY A 152 18.65 60.12 5.29
N PHE A 153 18.21 60.72 6.39
CA PHE A 153 17.45 61.96 6.38
C PHE A 153 18.38 63.17 6.53
N LYS A 154 18.33 64.11 5.56
CA LYS A 154 19.19 65.32 5.54
C LYS A 154 18.44 66.64 5.44
N ASN A 155 17.10 66.61 5.41
CA ASN A 155 16.30 67.82 5.21
C ASN A 155 16.07 68.56 6.53
N TRP A 156 17.11 69.21 7.04
CA TRP A 156 17.13 69.91 8.33
C TRP A 156 16.04 70.98 8.46
N LYS A 157 15.52 71.53 7.35
CA LYS A 157 14.40 72.49 7.36
C LYS A 157 13.10 71.91 7.92
N LYS A 158 12.92 70.59 7.85
CA LYS A 158 11.73 69.91 8.37
C LYS A 158 11.89 69.46 9.81
N VAL A 159 13.02 69.74 10.46
CA VAL A 159 13.22 69.50 11.89
C VAL A 159 12.78 70.75 12.66
N ASN A 160 12.11 70.58 13.80
CA ASN A 160 11.50 71.66 14.60
C ASN A 160 10.40 72.48 13.89
N ASN A 161 9.74 71.91 12.87
CA ASN A 161 8.61 72.52 12.17
C ASN A 161 7.23 72.20 12.82
N GLY A 162 7.13 72.35 14.15
CA GLY A 162 5.91 72.04 14.92
C GLY A 162 5.41 70.59 14.73
N ASP A 163 4.09 70.41 14.56
CA ASP A 163 3.45 69.11 14.27
C ASP A 163 3.95 68.47 12.95
N ASN A 164 4.51 69.26 12.04
CA ASN A 164 5.09 68.80 10.77
C ASN A 164 6.58 68.45 10.89
N CYS A 165 7.12 68.35 12.11
CA CYS A 165 8.47 67.89 12.37
C CYS A 165 8.68 66.49 11.80
N ALA A 166 9.72 66.32 10.97
CA ALA A 166 10.03 65.04 10.33
C ALA A 166 10.27 63.89 11.33
N PHE A 167 10.90 64.19 12.47
CA PHE A 167 11.16 63.20 13.53
C PHE A 167 9.89 62.76 14.25
N LEU A 168 9.01 63.71 14.61
CA LEU A 168 7.71 63.39 15.23
C LEU A 168 6.82 62.59 14.28
N ARG A 169 6.83 62.94 12.99
CA ARG A 169 6.08 62.20 11.96
C ARG A 169 6.63 60.79 11.74
N HIS A 170 7.94 60.59 11.86
CA HIS A 170 8.57 59.25 11.79
C HIS A 170 8.13 58.36 12.96
N VAL A 171 8.14 58.89 14.19
CA VAL A 171 7.65 58.15 15.38
C VAL A 171 6.18 57.79 15.21
N GLY A 172 5.38 58.71 14.66
CA GLY A 172 3.96 58.51 14.37
C GLY A 172 3.07 58.55 15.62
N LYS A 173 1.83 59.02 15.45
CA LYS A 173 0.83 59.15 16.54
C LYS A 173 0.08 57.83 16.84
N ASN A 174 0.03 56.88 15.91
CA ASN A 174 -0.67 55.59 16.06
C ASN A 174 0.23 54.54 16.74
N PRO A 175 -0.25 53.74 17.72
CA PRO A 175 0.49 52.62 18.31
C PRO A 175 1.01 51.58 17.29
N ASN A 176 0.37 51.48 16.11
CA ASN A 176 0.79 50.62 14.99
C ASN A 176 1.68 51.36 13.96
N SER A 177 2.32 52.48 14.32
CA SER A 177 3.33 53.08 13.45
C SER A 177 4.52 52.13 13.25
N PHE A 178 5.18 52.19 12.09
CA PHE A 178 6.33 51.34 11.80
C PHE A 178 7.44 51.45 12.86
N HIS A 179 7.72 52.67 13.31
CA HIS A 179 8.68 52.91 14.37
C HIS A 179 8.29 52.19 15.68
N ARG A 180 7.03 52.31 16.12
CA ARG A 180 6.57 51.68 17.36
C ARG A 180 6.54 50.16 17.28
N ILE A 181 6.18 49.59 16.12
CA ILE A 181 6.27 48.14 15.85
C ILE A 181 7.72 47.68 15.94
N ALA A 182 8.66 48.43 15.35
CA ALA A 182 10.07 48.11 15.38
C ALA A 182 10.66 48.20 16.81
N VAL A 183 10.27 49.21 17.59
CA VAL A 183 10.63 49.33 19.02
C VAL A 183 10.08 48.15 19.83
N LYS A 184 8.84 47.73 19.58
CA LYS A 184 8.26 46.56 20.23
C LYS A 184 9.05 45.29 19.91
N ALA A 185 9.43 45.10 18.64
CA ALA A 185 10.25 43.98 18.22
C ALA A 185 11.65 43.97 18.87
N CYS A 186 12.28 45.14 19.08
CA CYS A 186 13.51 45.24 19.87
C CYS A 186 13.31 44.72 21.30
N ASN A 187 12.21 45.12 21.96
CA ASN A 187 11.91 44.71 23.33
C ASN A 187 11.62 43.21 23.42
N ASP A 188 10.84 42.66 22.48
CA ASP A 188 10.48 41.24 22.44
C ASP A 188 11.72 40.37 22.20
N LEU A 189 12.67 40.80 21.35
CA LEU A 189 13.93 40.09 21.10
C LEU A 189 14.85 40.01 22.33
N MET A 190 14.82 41.01 23.20
CA MET A 190 15.61 41.06 24.43
C MET A 190 14.96 40.32 25.60
N ASN A 191 13.68 39.98 25.52
CA ASN A 191 12.96 39.27 26.57
C ASN A 191 13.15 37.74 26.49
N ALA A 192 14.28 37.26 27.02
CA ALA A 192 14.66 35.85 26.93
C ALA A 192 13.66 34.86 27.57
N SER A 193 12.84 35.34 28.51
CA SER A 193 11.83 34.54 29.22
C SER A 193 10.67 34.08 28.31
N GLN A 194 10.46 34.76 27.17
CA GLN A 194 9.40 34.46 26.21
C GLN A 194 9.92 33.71 24.97
N HIS A 195 11.21 33.34 24.93
CA HIS A 195 11.73 32.52 23.85
C HIS A 195 11.21 31.08 23.92
N ILE A 196 10.93 30.50 22.75
CA ILE A 196 10.38 29.14 22.59
C ILE A 196 11.31 28.08 23.19
N GLY A 197 12.63 28.24 23.05
CA GLY A 197 13.61 27.33 23.66
C GLY A 197 13.47 27.24 25.18
N THR A 198 13.18 28.36 25.83
CA THR A 198 12.98 28.45 27.29
C THR A 198 11.68 27.77 27.75
N PHE A 199 10.69 27.59 26.86
CA PHE A 199 9.45 26.88 27.16
C PHE A 199 9.59 25.36 26.99
N ILE A 200 10.36 24.92 25.97
CA ILE A 200 10.70 23.51 25.73
C ILE A 200 11.56 22.96 26.87
N GLU A 201 12.52 23.74 27.38
CA GLU A 201 13.33 23.36 28.55
C GLU A 201 12.54 23.36 29.88
N LYS A 202 11.37 24.00 29.92
CA LYS A 202 10.53 24.13 31.13
C LYS A 202 9.42 23.07 31.28
N GLN A 203 9.25 22.13 30.33
CA GLN A 203 8.25 21.07 30.51
C GLN A 203 8.63 20.17 31.70
N SER A 204 7.70 20.00 32.64
CA SER A 204 7.92 19.13 33.80
C SER A 204 8.01 17.66 33.36
N PHE A 205 8.82 16.87 34.07
CA PHE A 205 8.91 15.42 33.87
C PHE A 205 7.52 14.74 33.89
N GLU A 206 6.64 15.22 34.77
CA GLU A 206 5.25 14.75 34.89
C GLU A 206 4.44 14.99 33.62
N GLN A 207 4.56 16.17 32.98
CA GLN A 207 3.87 16.47 31.74
C GLN A 207 4.34 15.58 30.58
N VAL A 208 5.64 15.26 30.55
CA VAL A 208 6.22 14.33 29.56
C VAL A 208 5.66 12.93 29.73
N GLU A 209 5.57 12.42 30.96
CA GLU A 209 5.01 11.09 31.23
C GLU A 209 3.52 11.01 30.90
N ILE A 210 2.75 12.05 31.21
CA ILE A 210 1.33 12.15 30.83
C ILE A 210 1.17 12.11 29.31
N ASN A 211 1.97 12.87 28.56
CA ASN A 211 1.91 12.88 27.10
C ASN A 211 2.31 11.54 26.49
N ARG A 212 3.31 10.87 27.06
CA ARG A 212 3.71 9.50 26.67
C ARG A 212 2.58 8.50 26.86
N LEU A 213 1.88 8.57 27.99
CA LEU A 213 0.77 7.66 28.27
C LEU A 213 -0.36 7.84 27.26
N ARG A 214 -0.72 9.09 26.92
CA ARG A 214 -1.74 9.39 25.89
C ARG A 214 -1.35 8.84 24.51
N LEU A 215 -0.11 9.07 24.10
CA LEU A 215 0.41 8.58 22.83
C LEU A 215 0.47 7.05 22.81
N GLN A 216 0.89 6.41 23.89
CA GLN A 216 0.95 4.95 24.02
C GLN A 216 -0.44 4.33 23.84
N VAL A 217 -1.46 4.85 24.52
CA VAL A 217 -2.85 4.39 24.38
C VAL A 217 -3.32 4.53 22.93
N SER A 218 -3.03 5.65 22.29
CA SER A 218 -3.38 5.88 20.88
C SER A 218 -2.68 4.87 19.96
N ILE A 219 -1.39 4.61 20.16
CA ILE A 219 -0.61 3.62 19.41
C ILE A 219 -1.17 2.20 19.63
N ASP A 220 -1.55 1.84 20.85
CA ASP A 220 -2.12 0.54 21.17
C ASP A 220 -3.46 0.30 20.48
N VAL A 221 -4.32 1.32 20.44
CA VAL A 221 -5.60 1.27 19.73
C VAL A 221 -5.38 1.17 18.22
N VAL A 222 -4.48 1.99 17.65
CA VAL A 222 -4.11 1.88 16.22
C VAL A 222 -3.60 0.49 15.91
N ARG A 223 -2.69 -0.05 16.74
CA ARG A 223 -2.12 -1.40 16.59
C ARG A 223 -3.23 -2.45 16.56
N TRP A 224 -4.16 -2.40 17.50
CA TRP A 224 -5.25 -3.37 17.58
C TRP A 224 -6.19 -3.28 16.38
N LEU A 225 -6.64 -2.08 16.02
CA LEU A 225 -7.54 -1.88 14.89
C LEU A 225 -6.90 -2.28 13.57
N ALA A 226 -5.63 -1.90 13.39
CA ALA A 226 -4.86 -2.29 12.22
C ALA A 226 -4.66 -3.80 12.20
N PHE A 227 -4.35 -4.46 13.31
CA PHE A 227 -4.21 -5.93 13.32
C PHE A 227 -5.53 -6.67 13.02
N GLN A 228 -6.67 -6.14 13.46
CA GLN A 228 -7.98 -6.76 13.22
C GLN A 228 -8.57 -6.41 11.85
N GLY A 229 -8.04 -5.39 11.16
CA GLY A 229 -8.62 -4.88 9.91
C GLY A 229 -9.94 -4.15 10.13
N CYS A 230 -10.12 -3.55 11.32
CA CYS A 230 -11.31 -2.81 11.66
C CYS A 230 -11.25 -1.37 11.16
N ALA A 231 -12.41 -0.84 10.79
CA ALA A 231 -12.61 0.58 10.57
C ALA A 231 -12.11 1.40 11.78
N PHE A 232 -11.43 2.51 11.55
CA PHE A 232 -10.99 3.39 12.65
C PHE A 232 -12.12 4.34 13.05
N ARG A 233 -12.81 4.88 12.05
CA ARG A 233 -13.74 6.01 12.20
C ARG A 233 -15.20 5.60 12.17
N GLY A 234 -16.01 6.42 12.83
CA GLY A 234 -17.47 6.34 12.80
C GLY A 234 -18.05 7.22 11.69
N ARG A 235 -19.35 7.08 11.41
CA ARG A 235 -20.05 8.04 10.53
C ARG A 235 -20.10 9.45 11.13
N ASP A 236 -20.14 9.53 12.46
CA ASP A 236 -20.15 10.78 13.23
C ASP A 236 -19.25 10.60 14.45
N GLU A 237 -18.15 11.36 14.51
CA GLU A 237 -17.18 11.36 15.62
C GLU A 237 -17.41 12.51 16.61
N SER A 238 -18.51 13.26 16.47
CA SER A 238 -18.90 14.32 17.39
C SER A 238 -19.14 13.78 18.80
N GLU A 239 -18.97 14.63 19.83
CA GLU A 239 -19.19 14.23 21.22
C GLU A 239 -20.63 13.78 21.51
N LYS A 240 -21.58 14.26 20.71
CA LYS A 240 -23.01 13.92 20.82
C LYS A 240 -23.35 12.57 20.18
N SER A 241 -22.43 11.99 19.42
CA SER A 241 -22.64 10.71 18.76
C SER A 241 -22.60 9.56 19.76
N LEU A 242 -23.62 8.69 19.72
CA LEU A 242 -23.67 7.44 20.49
C LEU A 242 -22.54 6.48 20.09
N ASN A 243 -22.04 6.58 18.85
CA ASN A 243 -20.95 5.77 18.33
C ASN A 243 -19.97 6.62 17.50
N ARG A 244 -18.94 7.12 18.18
CA ARG A 244 -17.83 7.91 17.62
C ARG A 244 -16.82 7.13 16.78
N GLY A 245 -17.08 5.88 16.43
CA GLY A 245 -16.13 5.02 15.72
C GLY A 245 -15.22 4.20 16.63
N ASN A 246 -14.66 3.13 16.06
CA ASN A 246 -13.95 2.12 16.85
C ASN A 246 -12.72 2.68 17.57
N PHE A 247 -11.99 3.63 16.98
CA PHE A 247 -10.82 4.24 17.62
C PHE A 247 -11.19 4.92 18.94
N HIS A 248 -12.18 5.82 18.91
CA HIS A 248 -12.63 6.51 20.11
C HIS A 248 -13.29 5.57 21.13
N GLN A 249 -14.07 4.58 20.67
CA GLN A 249 -14.68 3.59 21.58
C GLN A 249 -13.64 2.70 22.26
N LEU A 250 -12.56 2.30 21.57
CA LEU A 250 -11.51 1.49 22.16
C LEU A 250 -10.68 2.30 23.18
N ILE A 251 -10.41 3.59 22.93
CA ILE A 251 -9.82 4.47 23.94
C ILE A 251 -10.73 4.56 25.18
N LYS A 252 -12.05 4.70 24.98
CA LYS A 252 -13.02 4.75 26.09
C LYS A 252 -13.00 3.47 26.91
N LEU A 253 -12.93 2.32 26.24
CA LEU A 253 -12.83 1.02 26.88
C LEU A 253 -11.53 0.91 27.69
N LEU A 254 -10.39 1.31 27.13
CA LEU A 254 -9.10 1.26 27.86
C LEU A 254 -9.11 2.18 29.09
N ALA A 255 -9.73 3.37 28.97
CA ALA A 255 -9.91 4.28 30.10
C ALA A 255 -10.77 3.65 31.21
N SER A 256 -11.84 2.89 30.88
CA SER A 256 -12.70 2.27 31.91
C SER A 256 -12.01 1.18 32.74
N TYR A 257 -10.88 0.64 32.27
CA TYR A 257 -10.10 -0.37 33.00
C TYR A 257 -8.86 0.21 33.70
N ASN A 258 -8.50 1.47 33.48
CA ASN A 258 -7.27 2.05 34.00
C ASN A 258 -7.43 3.53 34.34
N ASP A 259 -7.47 3.84 35.64
CA ASP A 259 -7.66 5.19 36.16
C ASP A 259 -6.59 6.18 35.70
N LYS A 260 -5.33 5.72 35.52
CA LYS A 260 -4.23 6.56 35.01
C LYS A 260 -4.43 6.92 33.54
N VAL A 261 -5.02 6.03 32.76
CA VAL A 261 -5.38 6.31 31.37
C VAL A 261 -6.59 7.23 31.35
N ALA A 262 -7.62 6.93 32.14
CA ALA A 262 -8.81 7.75 32.26
C ALA A 262 -8.49 9.21 32.61
N SER A 263 -7.54 9.44 33.53
CA SER A 263 -7.14 10.78 33.94
C SER A 263 -6.40 11.59 32.88
N VAL A 264 -6.02 11.00 31.74
CA VAL A 264 -5.22 11.68 30.73
C VAL A 264 -5.82 11.67 29.31
N VAL A 265 -6.80 10.81 29.00
CA VAL A 265 -7.37 10.70 27.63
C VAL A 265 -8.75 11.36 27.52
N GLN A 266 -9.26 11.50 26.29
CA GLN A 266 -10.58 12.07 25.98
C GLN A 266 -10.73 13.50 26.50
N GLU A 267 -11.75 13.78 27.31
CA GLU A 267 -12.07 15.09 27.87
C GLU A 267 -10.96 15.60 28.81
N ASN A 268 -10.12 14.70 29.34
CA ASN A 268 -8.99 15.03 30.21
C ASN A 268 -7.69 15.32 29.42
N ALA A 269 -7.71 15.22 28.09
CA ALA A 269 -6.58 15.59 27.25
C ALA A 269 -6.71 17.05 26.78
N PRO A 270 -5.65 17.88 26.89
CA PRO A 270 -5.67 19.21 26.30
C PRO A 270 -5.76 19.08 24.78
N SER A 271 -6.44 20.04 24.15
CA SER A 271 -6.80 19.98 22.72
C SER A 271 -5.60 19.82 21.79
N ASN A 272 -4.41 20.27 22.20
CA ASN A 272 -3.15 20.14 21.45
C ASN A 272 -2.40 18.82 21.66
N ALA A 273 -2.77 17.98 22.65
CA ALA A 273 -2.07 16.73 22.97
C ALA A 273 -3.04 15.53 23.14
N SER A 274 -4.15 15.53 22.41
CA SER A 274 -5.14 14.44 22.46
C SER A 274 -4.68 13.18 21.72
N TYR A 275 -3.81 13.32 20.71
CA TYR A 275 -3.32 12.24 19.83
C TYR A 275 -4.41 11.42 19.13
N THR A 276 -5.64 11.93 19.09
CA THR A 276 -6.78 11.20 18.54
C THR A 276 -7.13 11.59 17.10
N SER A 277 -6.45 12.58 16.51
CA SER A 277 -6.85 13.10 15.20
C SER A 277 -6.62 12.09 14.06
N PRO A 278 -7.46 12.16 13.00
CA PRO A 278 -7.24 11.52 11.71
C PRO A 278 -5.79 11.47 11.22
N GLU A 279 -5.09 12.60 11.27
CA GLU A 279 -3.73 12.76 10.77
C GLU A 279 -2.74 11.98 11.63
N ILE A 280 -2.91 12.00 12.95
CA ILE A 280 -2.05 11.28 13.89
C ILE A 280 -2.23 9.77 13.74
N GLN A 281 -3.47 9.31 13.58
CA GLN A 281 -3.75 7.91 13.27
C GLN A 281 -3.02 7.47 11.98
N LYS A 282 -3.06 8.28 10.92
CA LYS A 282 -2.31 8.04 9.66
C LYS A 282 -0.80 8.01 9.86
N GLU A 283 -0.26 8.95 10.65
CA GLU A 283 1.17 9.04 10.93
C GLU A 283 1.65 7.80 11.71
N ILE A 284 0.92 7.36 12.74
CA ILE A 284 1.23 6.13 13.49
C ILE A 284 1.20 4.91 12.56
N LEU A 285 0.19 4.80 11.69
CA LEU A 285 0.09 3.71 10.72
C LEU A 285 1.25 3.71 9.73
N TYR A 286 1.63 4.87 9.20
CA TYR A 286 2.78 5.02 8.31
C TYR A 286 4.08 4.53 8.98
N ILE A 287 4.28 4.87 10.25
CA ILE A 287 5.44 4.44 11.03
C ILE A 287 5.45 2.91 11.23
N PHE A 288 4.31 2.31 11.58
CA PHE A 288 4.19 0.84 11.66
C PHE A 288 4.54 0.19 10.32
N SER A 289 4.01 0.73 9.23
CA SER A 289 4.20 0.21 7.88
C SER A 289 5.67 0.22 7.46
N ASN A 290 6.37 1.34 7.71
CA ASN A 290 7.79 1.46 7.43
C ASN A 290 8.64 0.53 8.28
N LYS A 291 8.27 0.32 9.56
CA LYS A 291 8.96 -0.66 10.41
C LYS A 291 8.77 -2.08 9.89
N VAL A 292 7.56 -2.47 9.52
CA VAL A 292 7.30 -3.81 8.94
C VAL A 292 8.08 -3.99 7.64
N ARG A 293 8.07 -3.01 6.72
CA ARG A 293 8.88 -3.07 5.49
C ARG A 293 10.37 -3.23 5.79
N LYS A 294 10.88 -2.51 6.79
CA LYS A 294 12.28 -2.61 7.20
C LYS A 294 12.62 -4.02 7.70
N GLU A 295 11.76 -4.62 8.51
CA GLU A 295 11.93 -6.01 8.98
C GLU A 295 11.85 -7.00 7.80
N ILE A 296 10.92 -6.84 6.86
CA ILE A 296 10.86 -7.65 5.63
C ILE A 296 12.18 -7.53 4.84
N CYS A 297 12.69 -6.31 4.66
CA CYS A 297 13.96 -6.09 3.95
C CYS A 297 15.15 -6.72 4.69
N GLN A 298 15.14 -6.72 6.02
CA GLN A 298 16.17 -7.38 6.83
C GLN A 298 16.08 -8.91 6.79
N GLU A 299 14.86 -9.46 6.72
CA GLU A 299 14.60 -10.88 6.55
C GLU A 299 15.12 -11.38 5.19
N ILE A 300 14.86 -10.61 4.13
CA ILE A 300 15.39 -10.87 2.77
C ILE A 300 16.92 -10.68 2.73
N GLY A 301 17.43 -9.56 3.24
CA GLY A 301 18.85 -9.23 3.17
C GLY A 301 19.38 -9.26 1.72
N ASN A 302 20.38 -10.12 1.49
CA ASN A 302 20.97 -10.34 0.16
C ASN A 302 20.39 -11.57 -0.57
N SER A 303 19.37 -12.22 0.00
CA SER A 303 18.72 -13.37 -0.61
C SER A 303 18.04 -12.98 -1.92
N LYS A 304 17.93 -13.95 -2.82
CA LYS A 304 17.15 -13.80 -4.05
C LYS A 304 15.67 -13.84 -3.71
N PHE A 305 14.88 -13.09 -4.47
CA PHE A 305 13.44 -13.00 -4.25
C PHE A 305 12.67 -12.93 -5.57
N CYS A 306 11.38 -13.19 -5.49
CA CYS A 306 10.44 -13.02 -6.57
C CYS A 306 9.47 -11.88 -6.23
N ILE A 307 9.05 -11.16 -7.26
CA ILE A 307 7.96 -10.18 -7.17
C ILE A 307 6.66 -10.81 -7.67
N ILE A 308 5.57 -10.61 -6.94
CA ILE A 308 4.23 -10.99 -7.36
C ILE A 308 3.39 -9.72 -7.37
N VAL A 309 2.83 -9.38 -8.53
CA VAL A 309 2.12 -8.12 -8.71
C VAL A 309 0.74 -8.36 -9.29
N ASP A 310 -0.22 -7.59 -8.80
CA ASP A 310 -1.59 -7.58 -9.29
C ASP A 310 -2.10 -6.14 -9.36
N GLU A 311 -2.90 -5.86 -10.39
CA GLU A 311 -3.44 -4.54 -10.67
C GLU A 311 -4.91 -4.49 -10.29
N ALA A 312 -5.30 -3.38 -9.67
CA ALA A 312 -6.67 -3.17 -9.24
C ALA A 312 -7.05 -1.70 -9.39
N ARG A 313 -8.32 -1.48 -9.70
CA ARG A 313 -8.90 -0.15 -9.72
C ARG A 313 -9.67 0.10 -8.43
N ASP A 314 -9.37 1.19 -7.75
CA ASP A 314 -10.09 1.54 -6.51
C ASP A 314 -11.49 2.12 -6.78
N GLU A 315 -12.30 2.25 -5.71
CA GLU A 315 -13.65 2.86 -5.78
C GLU A 315 -13.63 4.32 -6.29
N SER A 316 -12.49 5.00 -6.15
CA SER A 316 -12.26 6.36 -6.67
C SER A 316 -11.75 6.36 -8.13
N LYS A 317 -11.80 5.21 -8.79
CA LYS A 317 -11.40 4.97 -10.18
C LYS A 317 -9.91 5.18 -10.45
N ARG A 318 -9.06 5.15 -9.42
CA ARG A 318 -7.61 5.26 -9.56
C ARG A 318 -6.99 3.87 -9.70
N GLU A 319 -6.00 3.77 -10.59
CA GLU A 319 -5.23 2.55 -10.77
C GLU A 319 -4.22 2.38 -9.63
N GLN A 320 -4.15 1.15 -9.13
CA GLN A 320 -3.29 0.76 -8.04
C GLN A 320 -2.66 -0.61 -8.33
N MET A 321 -1.47 -0.81 -7.79
CA MET A 321 -0.67 -2.01 -8.00
C MET A 321 -0.25 -2.57 -6.66
N ALA A 322 -0.68 -3.78 -6.33
CA ALA A 322 -0.27 -4.49 -5.14
C ALA A 322 1.05 -5.23 -5.39
N LEU A 323 2.02 -5.07 -4.48
CA LEU A 323 3.33 -5.72 -4.57
C LEU A 323 3.52 -6.69 -3.39
N VAL A 324 3.79 -7.95 -3.70
CA VAL A 324 4.14 -9.01 -2.76
C VAL A 324 5.54 -9.53 -3.11
N LEU A 325 6.36 -9.77 -2.08
CA LEU A 325 7.68 -10.37 -2.22
C LEU A 325 7.65 -11.81 -1.74
N ARG A 326 8.15 -12.74 -2.56
CA ARG A 326 8.32 -14.16 -2.22
C ARG A 326 9.81 -14.49 -2.13
N TYR A 327 10.24 -15.15 -1.07
CA TYR A 327 11.64 -15.54 -0.85
C TYR A 327 11.72 -16.74 0.10
N VAL A 328 12.90 -17.31 0.28
CA VAL A 328 13.17 -18.35 1.28
C VAL A 328 13.95 -17.73 2.44
N ASP A 329 13.44 -17.86 3.66
CA ASP A 329 14.10 -17.34 4.88
C ASP A 329 15.31 -18.20 5.29
N LYS A 330 15.99 -17.83 6.38
CA LYS A 330 17.20 -18.51 6.83
C LYS A 330 16.91 -19.94 7.30
N GLU A 331 15.70 -20.16 7.80
CA GLU A 331 15.16 -21.43 8.29
C GLU A 331 14.74 -22.37 7.15
N GLY A 332 14.78 -21.91 5.89
CA GLY A 332 14.40 -22.71 4.72
C GLY A 332 12.91 -22.67 4.41
N CYS A 333 12.16 -21.76 5.03
CA CYS A 333 10.72 -21.62 4.81
C CYS A 333 10.42 -20.66 3.66
N ILE A 334 9.41 -21.02 2.85
CA ILE A 334 8.87 -20.14 1.82
C ILE A 334 8.07 -19.02 2.51
N CYS A 335 8.51 -17.79 2.32
CA CYS A 335 7.88 -16.59 2.85
C CYS A 335 7.27 -15.77 1.72
N GLU A 336 6.00 -15.41 1.86
CA GLU A 336 5.32 -14.42 1.02
C GLU A 336 4.89 -13.23 1.89
N ARG A 337 5.50 -12.06 1.65
CA ARG A 337 5.25 -10.84 2.41
C ARG A 337 4.64 -9.77 1.52
N PHE A 338 3.48 -9.28 1.93
CA PHE A 338 2.89 -8.10 1.30
C PHE A 338 3.76 -6.87 1.59
N PHE A 339 4.19 -6.17 0.54
CA PHE A 339 5.12 -5.06 0.66
C PHE A 339 4.41 -3.70 0.62
N GLY A 340 3.34 -3.59 -0.17
CA GLY A 340 2.50 -2.41 -0.21
C GLY A 340 1.62 -2.33 -1.46
N VAL A 341 0.73 -1.35 -1.46
CA VAL A 341 0.03 -0.90 -2.66
C VAL A 341 0.68 0.38 -3.16
N ILE A 342 0.99 0.40 -4.45
CA ILE A 342 1.63 1.51 -5.14
C ILE A 342 0.57 2.14 -6.04
N HIS A 343 0.35 3.45 -5.89
CA HIS A 343 -0.50 4.17 -6.82
C HIS A 343 0.25 4.39 -8.14
N VAL A 344 -0.39 4.05 -9.25
CA VAL A 344 0.13 4.25 -10.60
C VAL A 344 -0.83 5.12 -11.40
N ARG A 345 -0.29 5.93 -12.31
CA ARG A 345 -1.09 6.84 -13.14
C ARG A 345 -1.84 6.12 -14.27
N ASP A 346 -1.31 4.98 -14.72
CA ASP A 346 -1.81 4.14 -15.79
C ASP A 346 -1.27 2.71 -15.62
N THR A 347 -1.85 1.77 -16.36
CA THR A 347 -1.51 0.34 -16.36
C THR A 347 -0.54 -0.03 -17.49
N MET A 348 0.24 0.92 -17.99
CA MET A 348 1.26 0.63 -19.00
C MET A 348 2.45 -0.09 -18.35
N ALA A 349 2.96 -1.11 -19.03
CA ALA A 349 4.11 -1.92 -18.58
C ALA A 349 5.31 -1.08 -18.08
N LEU A 350 5.64 0.01 -18.78
CA LEU A 350 6.74 0.90 -18.40
C LEU A 350 6.48 1.62 -17.07
N THR A 351 5.29 2.20 -16.90
CA THR A 351 4.88 2.90 -15.67
C THR A 351 4.92 1.94 -14.47
N LEU A 352 4.45 0.70 -14.67
CA LEU A 352 4.45 -0.34 -13.63
C LEU A 352 5.88 -0.72 -13.24
N LYS A 353 6.76 -0.96 -14.22
CA LYS A 353 8.17 -1.26 -14.00
C LYS A 353 8.86 -0.17 -13.18
N GLU A 354 8.73 1.09 -13.60
CA GLU A 354 9.35 2.23 -12.92
C GLU A 354 8.87 2.34 -11.47
N ALA A 355 7.57 2.13 -11.24
CA ALA A 355 6.96 2.14 -9.91
C ALA A 355 7.51 0.99 -9.02
N ILE A 356 7.65 -0.22 -9.55
CA ILE A 356 8.26 -1.36 -8.83
C ILE A 356 9.71 -1.03 -8.48
N PHE A 357 10.51 -0.61 -9.46
CA PHE A 357 11.95 -0.39 -9.27
C PHE A 357 12.25 0.78 -8.33
N SER A 358 11.49 1.86 -8.43
CA SER A 358 11.56 2.98 -7.49
C SER A 358 11.22 2.52 -6.06
N THR A 359 10.17 1.71 -5.90
CA THR A 359 9.76 1.19 -4.60
C THR A 359 10.81 0.25 -3.98
N LEU A 360 11.36 -0.68 -4.77
CA LEU A 360 12.42 -1.59 -4.30
C LEU A 360 13.70 -0.82 -3.94
N SER A 361 14.12 0.12 -4.79
CA SER A 361 15.33 0.92 -4.58
C SER A 361 15.23 1.82 -3.35
N GLN A 362 14.07 2.45 -3.11
CA GLN A 362 13.82 3.25 -1.90
C GLN A 362 14.01 2.45 -0.60
N HIS A 363 13.81 1.14 -0.66
CA HIS A 363 13.95 0.24 0.49
C HIS A 363 15.25 -0.59 0.45
N ASN A 364 16.22 -0.22 -0.38
CA ASN A 364 17.52 -0.88 -0.55
C ASN A 364 17.42 -2.37 -0.94
N LEU A 365 16.36 -2.76 -1.66
CA LEU A 365 16.28 -4.08 -2.27
C LEU A 365 16.90 -4.03 -3.66
N ALA A 366 17.93 -4.83 -3.86
CA ALA A 366 18.65 -4.89 -5.12
C ALA A 366 17.78 -5.49 -6.24
N ILE A 367 17.55 -4.72 -7.31
CA ILE A 367 16.76 -5.14 -8.47
C ILE A 367 17.37 -6.41 -9.11
N HIS A 368 18.70 -6.50 -9.20
CA HIS A 368 19.40 -7.65 -9.76
C HIS A 368 19.25 -8.97 -8.96
N ASN A 369 18.68 -8.92 -7.75
CA ASN A 369 18.36 -10.11 -6.94
C ASN A 369 16.99 -10.72 -7.25
N ILE A 370 16.23 -10.12 -8.17
CA ILE A 370 14.98 -10.70 -8.66
C ILE A 370 15.28 -11.97 -9.45
N ARG A 371 14.63 -13.08 -9.09
CA ARG A 371 14.73 -14.40 -9.76
C ARG A 371 13.40 -14.98 -10.22
N GLY A 372 12.31 -14.30 -9.90
CA GLY A 372 10.99 -14.65 -10.40
C GLY A 372 10.11 -13.42 -10.53
N GLN A 373 9.12 -13.51 -11.41
CA GLN A 373 8.07 -12.52 -11.55
C GLN A 373 6.73 -13.21 -11.82
N GLY A 374 5.72 -12.92 -10.99
CA GLY A 374 4.39 -13.51 -11.10
C GLY A 374 3.31 -12.45 -11.33
N TYR A 375 2.62 -12.54 -12.46
CA TYR A 375 1.51 -11.64 -12.85
C TYR A 375 0.35 -12.41 -13.51
N ASP A 376 -0.74 -11.69 -13.78
CA ASP A 376 -1.81 -12.18 -14.63
C ASP A 376 -1.37 -12.29 -16.12
N GLY A 377 -2.30 -12.77 -16.95
CA GLY A 377 -2.07 -12.99 -18.37
C GLY A 377 -2.41 -11.79 -19.25
N ALA A 378 -2.62 -10.59 -18.68
CA ALA A 378 -2.97 -9.40 -19.44
C ALA A 378 -1.84 -9.01 -20.40
N SER A 379 -2.15 -8.44 -21.56
CA SER A 379 -1.16 -8.09 -22.58
C SER A 379 -0.06 -7.16 -22.07
N ASN A 380 -0.43 -6.22 -21.18
CA ASN A 380 0.52 -5.29 -20.57
C ASN A 380 1.46 -5.98 -19.58
N MET A 381 1.08 -7.13 -19.03
CA MET A 381 1.91 -7.93 -18.12
C MET A 381 2.75 -8.95 -18.87
N ARG A 382 2.12 -9.80 -19.68
CA ARG A 382 2.75 -10.94 -20.36
C ARG A 382 3.40 -10.64 -21.72
N GLY A 383 3.18 -9.45 -22.26
CA GLY A 383 3.62 -9.12 -23.62
C GLY A 383 5.10 -9.42 -23.85
N GLU A 384 5.42 -10.18 -24.89
CA GLU A 384 6.77 -10.69 -25.17
C GLU A 384 7.79 -9.58 -25.45
N TRP A 385 7.34 -8.45 -25.99
CA TRP A 385 8.22 -7.35 -26.43
C TRP A 385 8.11 -6.12 -25.52
N ASN A 386 6.87 -5.75 -25.17
CA ASN A 386 6.56 -4.52 -24.43
C ASN A 386 5.76 -4.78 -23.15
N GLY A 387 5.57 -6.04 -22.76
CA GLY A 387 4.92 -6.38 -21.50
C GLY A 387 5.87 -6.18 -20.32
N LEU A 388 5.31 -6.06 -19.11
CA LEU A 388 6.06 -5.91 -17.87
C LEU A 388 7.11 -7.02 -17.72
N GLN A 389 6.73 -8.26 -18.06
CA GLN A 389 7.63 -9.41 -18.09
C GLN A 389 8.89 -9.14 -18.91
N ALA A 390 8.73 -8.69 -20.16
CA ALA A 390 9.84 -8.47 -21.08
C ALA A 390 10.75 -7.33 -20.59
N LEU A 391 10.14 -6.25 -20.09
CA LEU A 391 10.88 -5.08 -19.60
C LEU A 391 11.70 -5.37 -18.34
N ILE A 392 11.21 -6.27 -17.47
CA ILE A 392 11.95 -6.73 -16.28
C ILE A 392 12.99 -7.77 -16.68
N CYS A 393 12.68 -8.71 -17.58
CA CYS A 393 13.65 -9.67 -18.11
C CYS A 393 14.85 -8.97 -18.78
N HIS A 394 14.63 -7.85 -19.47
CA HIS A 394 15.70 -7.09 -20.10
C HIS A 394 16.75 -6.58 -19.08
N GLU A 395 16.32 -6.20 -17.87
CA GLU A 395 17.25 -5.75 -16.81
C GLU A 395 17.69 -6.89 -15.88
N CYS A 396 16.85 -7.91 -15.73
CA CYS A 396 17.08 -9.09 -14.90
C CYS A 396 16.78 -10.35 -15.72
N PRO A 397 17.75 -10.86 -16.51
CA PRO A 397 17.52 -11.98 -17.43
C PRO A 397 17.01 -13.27 -16.78
N TYR A 398 17.27 -13.46 -15.49
CA TYR A 398 16.89 -14.63 -14.71
C TYR A 398 15.64 -14.39 -13.85
N ALA A 399 14.93 -13.28 -14.04
CA ALA A 399 13.63 -13.05 -13.44
C ALA A 399 12.56 -13.83 -14.20
N TYR A 400 12.46 -15.15 -13.95
CA TYR A 400 11.57 -16.01 -14.71
C TYR A 400 10.10 -15.65 -14.48
N TYR A 401 9.39 -15.41 -15.58
CA TYR A 401 7.97 -15.16 -15.52
C TYR A 401 7.18 -16.44 -15.29
N ILE A 402 6.27 -16.35 -14.34
CA ILE A 402 5.33 -17.40 -14.01
C ILE A 402 3.94 -16.81 -14.07
N HIS A 403 3.23 -17.18 -15.12
CA HIS A 403 1.82 -16.87 -15.24
C HIS A 403 1.04 -17.64 -14.16
N CYS A 404 0.18 -16.93 -13.42
CA CYS A 404 -0.60 -17.52 -12.33
C CYS A 404 -1.31 -18.80 -12.75
N LEU A 405 -0.91 -19.96 -12.21
CA LEU A 405 -1.47 -21.24 -12.64
C LEU A 405 -2.97 -21.36 -12.31
N ALA A 406 -3.44 -20.68 -11.27
CA ALA A 406 -4.87 -20.60 -10.96
C ALA A 406 -5.64 -19.79 -12.01
N HIS A 407 -5.08 -18.66 -12.47
CA HIS A 407 -5.63 -17.89 -13.57
C HIS A 407 -5.54 -18.64 -14.92
N ARG A 408 -4.45 -19.40 -15.16
CA ARG A 408 -4.33 -20.27 -16.34
C ARG A 408 -5.41 -21.33 -16.39
N LEU A 409 -5.65 -22.00 -15.27
CA LEU A 409 -6.70 -23.01 -15.13
C LEU A 409 -8.08 -22.38 -15.36
N GLN A 410 -8.29 -21.19 -14.80
CA GLN A 410 -9.49 -20.40 -14.99
C GLN A 410 -9.74 -20.06 -16.48
N LEU A 411 -8.70 -19.62 -17.20
CA LEU A 411 -8.79 -19.34 -18.63
C LEU A 411 -9.00 -20.61 -19.47
N ALA A 412 -8.37 -21.73 -19.09
CA ALA A 412 -8.55 -23.02 -19.76
C ALA A 412 -10.01 -23.47 -19.73
N LEU A 413 -10.61 -23.37 -18.54
CA LEU A 413 -12.00 -23.69 -18.29
C LEU A 413 -12.97 -22.78 -19.08
N VAL A 414 -12.73 -21.47 -19.10
CA VAL A 414 -13.52 -20.53 -19.91
C VAL A 414 -13.41 -20.84 -21.40
N ALA A 415 -12.20 -21.09 -21.90
CA ALA A 415 -11.96 -21.39 -23.30
C ALA A 415 -12.70 -22.68 -23.72
N ALA A 416 -12.51 -23.77 -22.97
CA ALA A 416 -13.18 -25.04 -23.24
C ALA A 416 -14.71 -24.92 -23.28
N SER A 417 -15.30 -24.10 -22.39
CA SER A 417 -16.75 -23.87 -22.35
C SER A 417 -17.31 -23.12 -23.55
N ARG A 418 -16.49 -22.31 -24.23
CA ARG A 418 -16.92 -21.49 -25.37
C ARG A 418 -16.87 -22.29 -26.67
N GLU A 419 -15.95 -23.25 -26.77
CA GLU A 419 -15.82 -24.11 -27.94
C GLU A 419 -16.97 -25.11 -28.06
N VAL A 420 -17.51 -25.60 -26.93
CA VAL A 420 -18.69 -26.49 -26.95
C VAL A 420 -19.97 -25.65 -26.80
N ALA A 421 -20.70 -25.44 -27.90
CA ALA A 421 -21.88 -24.57 -27.95
C ALA A 421 -22.94 -24.90 -26.89
N SER A 422 -23.18 -26.19 -26.61
CA SER A 422 -24.13 -26.63 -25.57
C SER A 422 -23.71 -26.20 -24.17
N VAL A 423 -22.39 -26.23 -23.87
CA VAL A 423 -21.83 -25.80 -22.59
C VAL A 423 -21.89 -24.28 -22.46
N HIS A 424 -21.58 -23.55 -23.53
CA HIS A 424 -21.72 -22.09 -23.55
C HIS A 424 -23.17 -21.66 -23.25
N GLN A 425 -24.12 -22.26 -23.98
CA GLN A 425 -25.54 -21.99 -23.80
C GLN A 425 -26.03 -22.36 -22.40
N PHE A 426 -25.51 -23.44 -21.81
CA PHE A 426 -25.80 -23.82 -20.42
C PHE A 426 -25.43 -22.70 -19.45
N PHE A 427 -24.24 -22.11 -19.55
CA PHE A 427 -23.84 -21.02 -18.64
C PHE A 427 -24.69 -19.76 -18.82
N SER A 428 -25.07 -19.40 -20.06
CA SER A 428 -26.01 -18.31 -20.30
C SER A 428 -27.36 -18.57 -19.63
N ASN A 429 -27.89 -19.78 -19.75
CA ASN A 429 -29.15 -20.18 -19.12
C ASN A 429 -29.05 -20.20 -17.58
N LEU A 430 -27.92 -20.68 -17.04
CA LEU A 430 -27.66 -20.71 -15.60
C LEU A 430 -27.71 -19.30 -15.00
N VAL A 431 -27.00 -18.35 -15.61
CA VAL A 431 -27.00 -16.94 -15.16
C VAL A 431 -28.41 -16.34 -15.27
N PHE A 432 -29.12 -16.62 -16.35
CA PHE A 432 -30.49 -16.17 -16.55
C PHE A 432 -31.45 -16.67 -15.46
N ILE A 433 -31.43 -17.99 -15.17
CA ILE A 433 -32.25 -18.62 -14.13
C ILE A 433 -31.96 -17.99 -12.76
N ILE A 434 -30.68 -17.90 -12.39
CA ILE A 434 -30.28 -17.34 -11.10
C ILE A 434 -30.73 -15.88 -10.98
N ASN A 435 -30.57 -15.08 -12.05
CA ASN A 435 -30.97 -13.67 -12.04
C ASN A 435 -32.47 -13.50 -11.84
N ILE A 436 -33.32 -14.32 -12.47
CA ILE A 436 -34.78 -14.25 -12.28
C ILE A 436 -35.16 -14.51 -10.83
N VAL A 437 -34.63 -15.60 -10.25
CA VAL A 437 -34.96 -16.06 -8.89
C VAL A 437 -34.43 -15.09 -7.83
N THR A 438 -33.25 -14.52 -8.07
CA THR A 438 -32.58 -13.62 -7.09
C THR A 438 -32.84 -12.13 -7.35
N ALA A 439 -33.71 -11.77 -8.30
CA ALA A 439 -33.95 -10.38 -8.68
C ALA A 439 -34.61 -9.51 -7.60
N SER A 440 -35.29 -10.10 -6.62
CA SER A 440 -35.96 -9.36 -5.55
C SER A 440 -35.85 -10.07 -4.20
N SER A 441 -35.96 -9.30 -3.11
CA SER A 441 -36.02 -9.85 -1.75
C SER A 441 -37.19 -10.83 -1.60
N LYS A 442 -38.36 -10.48 -2.14
CA LYS A 442 -39.55 -11.33 -2.11
C LYS A 442 -39.30 -12.73 -2.69
N ARG A 443 -38.72 -12.81 -3.89
CA ARG A 443 -38.43 -14.11 -4.53
C ARG A 443 -37.36 -14.90 -3.78
N ASN A 444 -36.42 -14.21 -3.14
CA ASN A 444 -35.41 -14.86 -2.30
C ASN A 444 -36.02 -15.41 -1.01
N ASP A 445 -37.02 -14.74 -0.44
CA ASP A 445 -37.75 -15.25 0.73
C ASP A 445 -38.63 -16.44 0.34
N GLU A 446 -39.33 -16.38 -0.81
CA GLU A 446 -40.07 -17.53 -1.38
C GLU A 446 -39.15 -18.74 -1.62
N LEU A 447 -37.94 -18.51 -2.15
CA LEU A 447 -36.93 -19.55 -2.37
C LEU A 447 -36.50 -20.20 -1.05
N LYS A 448 -36.25 -19.40 -0.02
CA LYS A 448 -35.85 -19.90 1.31
C LYS A 448 -36.98 -20.68 1.98
N GLU A 449 -38.21 -20.22 1.83
CA GLU A 449 -39.40 -20.91 2.33
C GLU A 449 -39.58 -22.26 1.64
N ALA A 450 -39.54 -22.30 0.31
CA ALA A 450 -39.61 -23.54 -0.45
C ALA A 450 -38.48 -24.52 -0.08
N GLN A 451 -37.26 -24.02 0.14
CA GLN A 451 -36.14 -24.82 0.61
C GLN A 451 -36.36 -25.35 2.03
N ALA A 452 -36.92 -24.53 2.93
CA ALA A 452 -37.20 -24.92 4.31
C ALA A 452 -38.26 -26.03 4.37
N ILE A 453 -39.29 -25.94 3.53
CA ILE A 453 -40.31 -26.98 3.38
C ILE A 453 -39.67 -28.28 2.90
N GLU A 454 -38.85 -28.23 1.83
CA GLU A 454 -38.18 -29.42 1.31
C GLU A 454 -37.26 -30.09 2.35
N ILE A 455 -36.46 -29.30 3.07
CA ILE A 455 -35.61 -29.79 4.15
C ILE A 455 -36.45 -30.44 5.25
N ALA A 456 -37.55 -29.80 5.66
CA ALA A 456 -38.43 -30.35 6.69
C ALA A 456 -39.05 -31.68 6.25
N THR A 457 -39.50 -31.79 4.99
CA THR A 457 -40.02 -33.05 4.42
C THR A 457 -38.95 -34.14 4.40
N LYS A 458 -37.73 -33.83 3.96
CA LYS A 458 -36.63 -34.80 3.92
C LYS A 458 -36.19 -35.25 5.31
N ILE A 459 -36.21 -34.36 6.30
CA ILE A 459 -35.97 -34.72 7.71
C ILE A 459 -37.09 -35.65 8.21
N ALA A 460 -38.35 -35.33 7.92
CA ALA A 460 -39.49 -36.16 8.32
C ALA A 460 -39.46 -37.57 7.70
N ASN A 461 -38.97 -37.68 6.47
CA ASN A 461 -38.76 -38.95 5.77
C ASN A 461 -37.51 -39.73 6.22
N GLY A 462 -36.68 -39.15 7.10
CA GLY A 462 -35.42 -39.75 7.53
C GLY A 462 -34.30 -39.71 6.48
N GLU A 463 -34.45 -38.91 5.42
CA GLU A 463 -33.44 -38.73 4.36
C GLU A 463 -32.32 -37.78 4.79
N LEU A 464 -32.56 -36.93 5.79
CA LEU A 464 -31.58 -35.96 6.31
C LEU A 464 -31.46 -36.05 7.83
N GLU A 465 -30.22 -36.06 8.32
CA GLU A 465 -29.91 -35.97 9.74
C GLU A 465 -30.03 -34.54 10.27
N THR A 466 -30.36 -34.40 11.55
CA THR A 466 -30.40 -33.11 12.25
C THR A 466 -29.11 -32.89 13.04
N GLY A 467 -28.54 -31.69 12.96
CA GLY A 467 -27.31 -31.36 13.68
C GLY A 467 -26.94 -29.89 13.58
N ARG A 468 -26.13 -29.41 14.52
CA ARG A 468 -25.72 -28.00 14.58
C ARG A 468 -24.90 -27.63 13.34
N GLY A 469 -25.45 -26.76 12.50
CA GLY A 469 -24.81 -26.30 11.26
C GLY A 469 -25.11 -27.15 10.02
N LEU A 470 -25.88 -28.24 10.14
CA LEU A 470 -26.39 -29.02 9.00
C LEU A 470 -27.65 -28.37 8.40
N ASN A 471 -27.93 -28.67 7.12
CA ASN A 471 -29.13 -28.25 6.40
C ASN A 471 -29.43 -26.73 6.44
N GLN A 472 -28.38 -25.90 6.44
CA GLN A 472 -28.56 -24.44 6.45
C GLN A 472 -29.32 -23.96 5.22
N ILE A 473 -30.35 -23.14 5.47
CA ILE A 473 -31.11 -22.41 4.46
C ILE A 473 -30.16 -21.42 3.78
N GLY A 474 -30.12 -21.47 2.46
CA GLY A 474 -29.20 -20.71 1.63
C GLY A 474 -29.93 -19.82 0.62
N THR A 475 -29.17 -19.31 -0.34
CA THR A 475 -29.67 -18.62 -1.53
C THR A 475 -28.88 -19.13 -2.74
N LEU A 476 -29.40 -18.92 -3.95
CA LEU A 476 -28.64 -19.21 -5.16
C LEU A 476 -27.43 -18.27 -5.23
N LYS A 477 -26.23 -18.85 -5.35
CA LYS A 477 -25.01 -18.07 -5.47
C LYS A 477 -24.89 -17.54 -6.89
N ARG A 478 -24.78 -16.21 -7.04
CA ARG A 478 -24.42 -15.62 -8.34
C ARG A 478 -22.93 -15.82 -8.59
N ALA A 479 -22.61 -16.27 -9.80
CA ALA A 479 -21.24 -16.26 -10.27
C ALA A 479 -20.78 -14.79 -10.38
N GLY A 480 -19.57 -14.51 -9.91
CA GLY A 480 -18.91 -13.23 -10.17
C GLY A 480 -18.26 -13.27 -11.55
N ASP A 481 -18.41 -12.20 -12.32
CA ASP A 481 -17.94 -12.09 -13.71
C ASP A 481 -16.43 -12.37 -13.89
N THR A 482 -15.64 -12.25 -12.82
CA THR A 482 -14.18 -12.38 -12.83
C THR A 482 -13.63 -13.71 -12.33
N ARG A 483 -14.45 -14.67 -11.86
CA ARG A 483 -13.95 -15.96 -11.33
C ARG A 483 -14.87 -17.16 -11.62
N TRP A 484 -14.46 -18.09 -12.48
CA TRP A 484 -15.16 -19.39 -12.60
C TRP A 484 -15.17 -20.22 -11.33
N GLY A 485 -14.26 -20.01 -10.38
CA GLY A 485 -14.40 -20.65 -9.06
C GLY A 485 -15.80 -20.42 -8.45
N SER A 486 -16.44 -19.28 -8.75
CA SER A 486 -17.81 -18.97 -8.33
C SER A 486 -18.91 -19.67 -9.13
N HIS A 487 -18.62 -20.14 -10.34
CA HIS A 487 -19.58 -20.90 -11.15
C HIS A 487 -19.83 -22.29 -10.59
N LEU A 488 -18.82 -22.94 -9.99
CA LEU A 488 -19.02 -24.21 -9.26
C LEU A 488 -19.95 -23.99 -8.07
N ASP A 489 -19.79 -22.87 -7.37
CA ASP A 489 -20.64 -22.43 -6.28
C ASP A 489 -22.09 -22.19 -6.76
N SER A 490 -22.28 -21.57 -7.92
CA SER A 490 -23.59 -21.41 -8.58
C SER A 490 -24.22 -22.76 -8.92
N ILE A 491 -23.48 -23.63 -9.62
CA ILE A 491 -23.92 -24.99 -10.01
C ILE A 491 -24.33 -25.80 -8.78
N SER A 492 -23.48 -25.81 -7.74
CA SER A 492 -23.72 -26.54 -6.51
C SER A 492 -24.93 -25.99 -5.74
N SER A 493 -25.09 -24.66 -5.70
CA SER A 493 -26.25 -24.04 -5.06
C SER A 493 -27.55 -24.35 -5.81
N LEU A 494 -27.53 -24.36 -7.15
CA LEU A 494 -28.68 -24.71 -7.97
C LEU A 494 -29.07 -26.17 -7.80
N LEU A 495 -28.11 -27.10 -7.81
CA LEU A 495 -28.38 -28.53 -7.56
C LEU A 495 -28.99 -28.76 -6.17
N LYS A 496 -28.46 -28.09 -5.14
CA LYS A 496 -28.99 -28.20 -3.78
C LYS A 496 -30.40 -27.64 -3.65
N MET A 497 -30.74 -26.63 -4.46
CA MET A 497 -32.01 -25.89 -4.38
C MET A 497 -32.87 -26.13 -5.62
N PHE A 498 -32.70 -27.26 -6.31
CA PHE A 498 -33.30 -27.49 -7.62
C PHE A 498 -34.83 -27.42 -7.55
N ASN A 499 -35.44 -28.18 -6.64
CA ASN A 499 -36.89 -28.17 -6.43
C ASN A 499 -37.42 -26.81 -5.97
N ALA A 500 -36.79 -26.20 -4.97
CA ALA A 500 -37.15 -24.87 -4.50
C ALA A 500 -37.08 -23.82 -5.62
N THR A 501 -36.10 -23.95 -6.52
CA THR A 501 -35.96 -23.08 -7.69
C THR A 501 -37.09 -23.30 -8.70
N CYS A 502 -37.46 -24.56 -8.97
CA CYS A 502 -38.62 -24.87 -9.81
C CYS A 502 -39.90 -24.26 -9.24
N VAL A 503 -40.16 -24.39 -7.94
CA VAL A 503 -41.34 -23.81 -7.27
C VAL A 503 -41.41 -22.30 -7.47
N VAL A 504 -40.31 -21.58 -7.23
CA VAL A 504 -40.27 -20.12 -7.41
C VAL A 504 -40.50 -19.74 -8.88
N LEU A 505 -39.87 -20.44 -9.83
CA LEU A 505 -40.08 -20.17 -11.26
C LEU A 505 -41.52 -20.46 -11.70
N SER A 506 -42.14 -21.54 -11.23
CA SER A 506 -43.54 -21.88 -11.48
C SER A 506 -44.48 -20.80 -10.94
N ASN A 507 -44.24 -20.32 -9.71
CA ASN A 507 -45.03 -19.24 -9.12
C ASN A 507 -44.91 -17.95 -9.93
N ILE A 508 -43.71 -17.59 -10.40
CA ILE A 508 -43.52 -16.40 -11.24
C ILE A 508 -44.16 -16.58 -12.62
N ALA A 509 -44.12 -17.78 -13.20
CA ALA A 509 -44.76 -18.07 -14.48
C ALA A 509 -46.30 -17.92 -14.40
N ALA A 510 -46.90 -18.32 -13.28
CA ALA A 510 -48.34 -18.17 -13.04
C ALA A 510 -48.73 -16.72 -12.66
N ASP A 511 -48.05 -16.15 -11.66
CA ASP A 511 -48.50 -14.95 -10.95
C ASP A 511 -47.60 -13.72 -11.16
N GLY A 512 -46.65 -13.78 -12.10
CA GLY A 512 -45.71 -12.70 -12.38
C GLY A 512 -46.40 -11.35 -12.62
N GLY A 513 -45.77 -10.26 -12.16
CA GLY A 513 -46.34 -8.90 -12.21
C GLY A 513 -46.41 -8.30 -13.62
N SER A 514 -45.72 -8.90 -14.60
CA SER A 514 -45.79 -8.53 -16.01
C SER A 514 -45.76 -9.74 -16.93
N TYR A 515 -46.29 -9.61 -18.15
CA TYR A 515 -46.23 -10.65 -19.18
C TYR A 515 -44.79 -11.07 -19.51
N SER A 516 -43.85 -10.13 -19.54
CA SER A 516 -42.42 -10.44 -19.73
C SER A 516 -41.91 -11.34 -18.61
N GLN A 517 -42.18 -11.02 -17.35
CA GLN A 517 -41.72 -11.82 -16.21
C GLN A 517 -42.29 -13.24 -16.23
N ARG A 518 -43.56 -13.40 -16.62
CA ARG A 518 -44.19 -14.72 -16.77
C ARG A 518 -43.55 -15.53 -17.90
N GLY A 519 -43.33 -14.91 -19.05
CA GLY A 519 -42.66 -15.52 -20.20
C GLY A 519 -41.22 -15.93 -19.88
N ASP A 520 -40.46 -15.05 -19.25
CA ASP A 520 -39.06 -15.27 -18.86
C ASP A 520 -38.95 -16.40 -17.83
N ALA A 521 -39.83 -16.44 -16.82
CA ALA A 521 -39.85 -17.50 -15.82
C ALA A 521 -40.28 -18.85 -16.40
N ASN A 522 -41.28 -18.86 -17.30
CA ASN A 522 -41.70 -20.08 -17.99
C ASN A 522 -40.58 -20.63 -18.90
N PHE A 523 -39.88 -19.75 -19.62
CA PHE A 523 -38.70 -20.14 -20.40
C PHE A 523 -37.60 -20.71 -19.49
N ALA A 524 -37.27 -20.03 -18.39
CA ALA A 524 -36.28 -20.49 -17.42
C ALA A 524 -36.64 -21.87 -16.83
N LEU A 525 -37.91 -22.09 -16.50
CA LEU A 525 -38.41 -23.36 -15.98
C LEU A 525 -38.28 -24.49 -17.02
N ASN A 526 -38.67 -24.24 -18.27
CA ASN A 526 -38.54 -25.22 -19.36
C ASN A 526 -37.07 -25.59 -19.63
N GLN A 527 -36.17 -24.62 -19.53
CA GLN A 527 -34.73 -24.89 -19.66
C GLN A 527 -34.22 -25.73 -18.48
N LEU A 528 -34.59 -25.37 -17.25
CA LEU A 528 -34.18 -26.07 -16.02
C LEU A 528 -34.65 -27.53 -16.01
N LEU A 529 -35.86 -27.79 -16.51
CA LEU A 529 -36.47 -29.12 -16.62
C LEU A 529 -36.11 -29.86 -17.92
N SER A 530 -35.14 -29.37 -18.70
CA SER A 530 -34.69 -30.07 -19.91
C SER A 530 -33.54 -31.04 -19.60
N PHE A 531 -33.58 -32.24 -20.21
CA PHE A 531 -32.49 -33.21 -20.09
C PHE A 531 -31.13 -32.62 -20.49
N GLY A 532 -31.08 -31.82 -21.56
CA GLY A 532 -29.83 -31.19 -22.01
C GLY A 532 -29.22 -30.22 -20.98
N PHE A 533 -30.05 -29.48 -20.25
CA PHE A 533 -29.56 -28.61 -19.17
C PHE A 533 -29.04 -29.42 -17.99
N VAL A 534 -29.80 -30.42 -17.52
CA VAL A 534 -29.40 -31.29 -16.40
C VAL A 534 -28.14 -32.09 -16.73
N PHE A 535 -28.07 -32.67 -17.93
CA PHE A 535 -26.87 -33.36 -18.41
C PHE A 535 -25.64 -32.46 -18.33
N THR A 536 -25.74 -31.24 -18.86
CA THR A 536 -24.62 -30.28 -18.86
C THR A 536 -24.29 -29.76 -17.45
N LEU A 537 -25.32 -29.60 -16.60
CA LEU A 537 -25.18 -29.21 -15.19
C LEU A 537 -24.32 -30.22 -14.42
N HIS A 538 -24.61 -31.52 -14.56
CA HIS A 538 -23.83 -32.57 -13.93
C HIS A 538 -22.43 -32.73 -14.56
N LEU A 539 -22.32 -32.63 -15.89
CA LEU A 539 -21.02 -32.72 -16.58
C LEU A 539 -20.07 -31.62 -16.10
N MET A 540 -20.54 -30.38 -16.11
CA MET A 540 -19.75 -29.24 -15.65
C MET A 540 -19.47 -29.31 -14.16
N LYS A 541 -20.40 -29.81 -13.33
CA LYS A 541 -20.11 -30.06 -11.91
C LYS A 541 -18.90 -30.97 -11.74
N ASP A 542 -18.87 -32.14 -12.37
CA ASP A 542 -17.79 -33.11 -12.18
C ASP A 542 -16.44 -32.56 -12.68
N ILE A 543 -16.41 -31.95 -13.88
CA ILE A 543 -15.20 -31.33 -14.44
C ILE A 543 -14.71 -30.20 -13.53
N MET A 544 -15.62 -29.36 -13.05
CA MET A 544 -15.29 -28.24 -12.16
C MET A 544 -14.87 -28.71 -10.76
N GLU A 545 -15.40 -29.81 -10.23
CA GLU A 545 -14.94 -30.39 -8.96
C GLU A 545 -13.51 -30.93 -9.06
N ILE A 546 -13.21 -31.66 -10.14
CA ILE A 546 -11.86 -32.17 -10.41
C ILE A 546 -10.85 -31.00 -10.51
N THR A 547 -11.21 -29.95 -11.25
CA THR A 547 -10.34 -28.78 -11.44
C THR A 547 -10.34 -27.83 -10.23
N HIS A 548 -11.39 -27.79 -9.42
CA HIS A 548 -11.45 -26.96 -8.21
C HIS A 548 -10.42 -27.41 -7.17
N HIS A 549 -10.19 -28.72 -7.02
CA HIS A 549 -9.15 -29.23 -6.13
C HIS A 549 -7.76 -28.72 -6.54
N LEU A 550 -7.46 -28.77 -7.85
CA LEU A 550 -6.24 -28.20 -8.42
C LEU A 550 -6.15 -26.70 -8.14
N CYS A 551 -7.22 -25.95 -8.41
CA CYS A 551 -7.29 -24.51 -8.16
C CYS A 551 -6.95 -24.18 -6.68
N MET A 552 -7.57 -24.89 -5.74
CA MET A 552 -7.33 -24.66 -4.31
C MET A 552 -5.92 -25.02 -3.86
N ALA A 553 -5.33 -26.06 -4.44
CA ALA A 553 -3.97 -26.45 -4.14
C ALA A 553 -2.94 -25.45 -4.71
N LEU A 554 -3.13 -24.99 -5.95
CA LEU A 554 -2.25 -24.01 -6.60
C LEU A 554 -2.21 -22.65 -5.89
N GLN A 555 -3.27 -22.30 -5.15
CA GLN A 555 -3.36 -21.03 -4.41
C GLN A 555 -2.83 -21.10 -2.96
N ARG A 556 -2.16 -22.19 -2.56
CA ARG A 556 -1.52 -22.28 -1.23
C ARG A 556 -0.16 -21.56 -1.23
N LYS A 557 0.17 -20.83 -0.16
CA LYS A 557 1.45 -20.11 -0.03
C LYS A 557 2.67 -21.04 -0.01
N SER A 558 2.53 -22.17 0.69
CA SER A 558 3.56 -23.20 0.81
C SER A 558 3.73 -24.03 -0.46
N GLN A 559 2.93 -23.77 -1.51
CA GLN A 559 3.01 -24.54 -2.73
C GLN A 559 4.33 -24.25 -3.43
N ASP A 560 5.07 -25.32 -3.72
CA ASP A 560 6.20 -25.29 -4.64
C ASP A 560 5.76 -25.79 -6.02
N ILE A 561 6.59 -25.45 -7.01
CA ILE A 561 6.22 -25.57 -8.41
C ILE A 561 6.13 -27.01 -8.89
N LEU A 562 6.91 -27.92 -8.28
CA LEU A 562 6.85 -29.35 -8.59
C LEU A 562 5.57 -29.98 -8.08
N ASN A 563 5.18 -29.64 -6.85
CA ASN A 563 3.89 -30.06 -6.32
C ASN A 563 2.75 -29.51 -7.18
N GLY A 564 2.86 -28.27 -7.67
CA GLY A 564 1.94 -27.71 -8.68
C GLY A 564 1.83 -28.58 -9.94
N MET A 565 2.96 -29.00 -10.52
CA MET A 565 2.99 -29.85 -11.72
C MET A 565 2.46 -31.26 -11.47
N HIS A 566 2.75 -31.86 -10.32
CA HIS A 566 2.19 -33.16 -9.93
C HIS A 566 0.67 -33.10 -9.84
N LEU A 567 0.13 -32.01 -9.28
CA LEU A 567 -1.31 -31.79 -9.20
C LEU A 567 -1.92 -31.62 -10.60
N VAL A 568 -1.30 -30.84 -11.49
CA VAL A 568 -1.75 -30.72 -12.89
C VAL A 568 -1.79 -32.10 -13.56
N SER A 569 -0.71 -32.89 -13.43
CA SER A 569 -0.64 -34.25 -14.00
C SER A 569 -1.74 -35.17 -13.44
N SER A 570 -1.97 -35.13 -12.13
CA SER A 570 -3.01 -35.92 -11.47
C SER A 570 -4.41 -35.49 -11.92
N THR A 571 -4.66 -34.19 -12.06
CA THR A 571 -5.92 -33.64 -12.60
C THR A 571 -6.13 -34.06 -14.06
N THR A 572 -5.09 -33.99 -14.90
CA THR A 572 -5.13 -34.49 -16.28
C THR A 572 -5.48 -35.99 -16.33
N LYS A 573 -4.89 -36.80 -15.44
CA LYS A 573 -5.22 -38.23 -15.33
C LYS A 573 -6.67 -38.46 -14.91
N LEU A 574 -7.19 -37.72 -13.93
CA LEU A 574 -8.58 -37.82 -13.50
C LEU A 574 -9.55 -37.46 -14.63
N LEU A 575 -9.28 -36.39 -15.38
CA LEU A 575 -10.09 -36.01 -16.54
C LEU A 575 -10.04 -37.07 -17.65
N LYS A 576 -8.86 -37.65 -17.94
CA LYS A 576 -8.74 -38.75 -18.90
C LYS A 576 -9.50 -40.00 -18.46
N ASN A 577 -9.39 -40.39 -17.20
CA ASN A 577 -10.15 -41.53 -16.66
C ASN A 577 -11.66 -41.29 -16.76
N PHE A 578 -12.10 -40.06 -16.47
CA PHE A 578 -13.50 -39.66 -16.61
C PHE A 578 -13.98 -39.74 -18.06
N ARG A 579 -13.15 -39.28 -19.01
CA ARG A 579 -13.41 -39.40 -20.45
C ARG A 579 -13.51 -40.84 -20.92
N ASP A 580 -12.53 -41.67 -20.57
CA ASP A 580 -12.33 -42.98 -21.20
C ASP A 580 -13.23 -44.06 -20.59
N SER A 581 -13.51 -43.97 -19.29
CA SER A 581 -14.31 -44.97 -18.55
C SER A 581 -15.53 -44.42 -17.80
N GLY A 582 -15.65 -43.10 -17.65
CA GLY A 582 -16.67 -42.49 -16.78
C GLY A 582 -18.06 -42.34 -17.39
N TRP A 583 -18.24 -42.59 -18.70
CA TRP A 583 -19.52 -42.37 -19.40
C TRP A 583 -20.71 -43.08 -18.76
N ASN A 584 -20.58 -44.38 -18.47
CA ASN A 584 -21.70 -45.19 -18.00
C ASN A 584 -22.19 -44.73 -16.61
N ASP A 585 -21.26 -44.57 -15.67
CA ASP A 585 -21.55 -44.13 -14.30
C ASP A 585 -22.14 -42.70 -14.30
N PHE A 586 -21.58 -41.84 -15.15
CA PHE A 586 -22.07 -40.48 -15.34
C PHE A 586 -23.52 -40.47 -15.85
N LEU A 587 -23.83 -41.26 -16.88
CA LEU A 587 -25.16 -41.33 -17.46
C LEU A 587 -26.20 -41.88 -16.47
N VAL A 588 -25.85 -42.92 -15.70
CA VAL A 588 -26.71 -43.47 -14.65
C VAL A 588 -27.05 -42.39 -13.61
N LYS A 589 -26.05 -41.63 -13.16
CA LYS A 589 -26.25 -40.52 -12.21
C LYS A 589 -27.21 -39.46 -12.77
N VAL A 590 -27.06 -39.07 -14.03
CA VAL A 590 -27.95 -38.09 -14.68
C VAL A 590 -29.38 -38.63 -14.80
N LYS A 591 -29.54 -39.90 -15.22
CA LYS A 591 -30.87 -40.53 -15.33
C LYS A 591 -31.59 -40.60 -13.99
N LEU A 592 -30.90 -41.02 -12.92
CA LEU A 592 -31.45 -41.06 -11.57
C LEU A 592 -31.93 -39.67 -11.10
N PHE A 593 -31.16 -38.62 -11.38
CA PHE A 593 -31.57 -37.25 -11.08
C PHE A 593 -32.81 -36.85 -11.88
N CYS A 594 -32.85 -37.15 -13.18
CA CYS A 594 -34.01 -36.88 -14.02
C CYS A 594 -35.26 -37.61 -13.53
N GLU A 595 -35.16 -38.89 -13.16
CA GLU A 595 -36.25 -39.69 -12.59
C GLU A 595 -36.77 -39.08 -11.29
N GLN A 596 -35.86 -38.69 -10.38
CA GLN A 596 -36.20 -38.06 -9.11
C GLN A 596 -36.99 -36.75 -9.29
N HIS A 597 -36.70 -36.00 -10.36
CA HIS A 597 -37.30 -34.69 -10.64
C HIS A 597 -38.34 -34.72 -11.77
N GLN A 598 -38.76 -35.91 -12.23
CA GLN A 598 -39.76 -36.09 -13.30
C GLN A 598 -39.40 -35.37 -14.61
N ILE A 599 -38.12 -35.43 -15.00
CA ILE A 599 -37.60 -34.84 -16.23
C ILE A 599 -37.57 -35.90 -17.32
N ASP A 600 -38.12 -35.58 -18.49
CA ASP A 600 -38.17 -36.49 -19.63
C ASP A 600 -36.76 -36.86 -20.10
N ILE A 601 -36.47 -38.16 -20.08
CA ILE A 601 -35.21 -38.72 -20.59
C ILE A 601 -35.39 -39.08 -22.07
N PRO A 602 -34.56 -38.56 -22.98
CA PRO A 602 -34.67 -38.89 -24.39
C PRO A 602 -34.26 -40.34 -24.66
N ASP A 603 -34.87 -40.96 -25.66
CA ASP A 603 -34.45 -42.28 -26.14
C ASP A 603 -33.05 -42.19 -26.77
N MET A 604 -32.09 -42.85 -26.15
CA MET A 604 -30.68 -42.83 -26.54
C MET A 604 -30.44 -43.48 -27.92
N ASN A 605 -31.33 -44.39 -28.34
CA ASN A 605 -31.27 -45.06 -29.64
C ASN A 605 -31.98 -44.27 -30.75
N ALA A 606 -32.73 -43.22 -30.40
CA ALA A 606 -33.43 -42.41 -31.39
C ALA A 606 -32.44 -41.61 -32.25
N GLN A 607 -32.88 -41.24 -33.46
CA GLN A 607 -32.14 -40.35 -34.33
C GLN A 607 -32.13 -38.94 -33.73
N TYR A 608 -30.94 -38.33 -33.64
CA TYR A 608 -30.80 -36.96 -33.18
C TYR A 608 -31.25 -36.00 -34.27
N ILE A 609 -32.20 -35.11 -33.95
CA ILE A 609 -32.68 -34.05 -34.85
C ILE A 609 -32.37 -32.69 -34.23
N ALA A 610 -31.41 -31.97 -34.80
CA ALA A 610 -31.07 -30.63 -34.37
C ALA A 610 -32.29 -29.68 -34.55
N ARG A 611 -32.80 -29.12 -33.45
CA ARG A 611 -34.05 -28.33 -33.44
C ARG A 611 -33.97 -26.96 -34.15
N ARG A 612 -32.84 -26.55 -34.75
CA ARG A 612 -32.73 -25.30 -35.53
C ARG A 612 -31.79 -25.44 -36.73
N GLY A 613 -32.33 -25.35 -37.94
CA GLY A 613 -31.58 -25.16 -39.18
C GLY A 613 -31.95 -26.17 -40.27
N ARG A 614 -32.69 -25.72 -41.29
CA ARG A 614 -32.97 -26.50 -42.50
C ARG A 614 -31.71 -26.60 -43.36
N SER A 615 -31.25 -27.82 -43.62
CA SER A 615 -30.67 -28.27 -44.89
C SER A 615 -30.82 -29.79 -44.98
N ARG A 616 -31.68 -30.26 -45.90
CA ARG A 616 -31.92 -31.68 -46.19
C ARG A 616 -30.80 -32.29 -47.07
N GLY A 617 -29.55 -31.95 -46.81
CA GLY A 617 -28.43 -32.39 -47.65
C GLY A 617 -27.24 -32.75 -46.79
N HIS A 618 -27.04 -34.06 -46.60
CA HIS A 618 -25.91 -34.68 -45.91
C HIS A 618 -25.72 -34.34 -44.43
N HIS A 619 -26.43 -35.06 -43.56
CA HIS A 619 -26.01 -35.26 -42.18
C HIS A 619 -26.02 -36.75 -41.89
N ASP A 620 -24.91 -37.27 -41.37
CA ASP A 620 -24.82 -38.62 -40.85
C ASP A 620 -25.98 -38.88 -39.86
N GLU A 621 -26.59 -40.06 -39.89
CA GLU A 621 -27.66 -40.46 -38.98
C GLU A 621 -27.09 -40.68 -37.57
N ILE A 622 -26.84 -39.58 -36.86
CA ILE A 622 -26.26 -39.60 -35.51
C ILE A 622 -27.36 -39.94 -34.50
N SER A 623 -27.08 -40.88 -33.58
CA SER A 623 -28.00 -41.21 -32.48
C SER A 623 -27.97 -40.16 -31.36
N VAL A 624 -29.01 -40.09 -30.55
CA VAL A 624 -29.04 -39.24 -29.34
C VAL A 624 -27.89 -39.58 -28.39
N GLU A 625 -27.56 -40.87 -28.22
CA GLU A 625 -26.39 -41.28 -27.43
C GLU A 625 -25.11 -40.67 -27.98
N HIS A 626 -24.90 -40.75 -29.30
CA HIS A 626 -23.70 -40.20 -29.93
C HIS A 626 -23.59 -38.69 -29.71
N TYR A 627 -24.68 -37.95 -29.88
CA TYR A 627 -24.68 -36.50 -29.61
C TYR A 627 -24.27 -36.17 -28.17
N TYR A 628 -24.87 -36.83 -27.17
CA TYR A 628 -24.51 -36.56 -25.77
C TYR A 628 -23.12 -37.09 -25.38
N ARG A 629 -22.73 -38.26 -25.88
CA ARG A 629 -21.46 -38.91 -25.54
C ARG A 629 -20.28 -38.30 -26.26
N VAL A 630 -20.38 -38.10 -27.57
CA VAL A 630 -19.27 -37.64 -28.41
C VAL A 630 -19.24 -36.12 -28.48
N ASP A 631 -20.32 -35.51 -28.95
CA ASP A 631 -20.34 -34.06 -29.25
C ASP A 631 -20.38 -33.17 -28.01
N ILE A 632 -20.85 -33.70 -26.87
CA ILE A 632 -20.87 -32.96 -25.60
C ILE A 632 -19.85 -33.55 -24.62
N PHE A 633 -20.03 -34.80 -24.16
CA PHE A 633 -19.22 -35.34 -23.05
C PHE A 633 -17.73 -35.46 -23.42
N ILE A 634 -17.39 -36.20 -24.47
CA ILE A 634 -16.00 -36.36 -24.93
C ILE A 634 -15.44 -35.02 -25.38
N ALA A 635 -16.14 -34.28 -26.24
CA ALA A 635 -15.66 -32.99 -26.75
C ALA A 635 -15.34 -32.00 -25.62
N THR A 636 -16.20 -31.87 -24.61
CA THR A 636 -15.95 -30.95 -23.49
C THR A 636 -14.70 -31.34 -22.71
N ILE A 637 -14.49 -32.63 -22.45
CA ILE A 637 -13.31 -33.11 -21.73
C ILE A 637 -12.04 -32.98 -22.60
N ASP A 638 -12.13 -33.25 -23.91
CA ASP A 638 -11.02 -33.11 -24.84
C ASP A 638 -10.56 -31.66 -24.96
N TYR A 639 -11.48 -30.71 -25.12
CA TYR A 639 -11.15 -29.28 -25.10
C TYR A 639 -10.54 -28.88 -23.75
N GLN A 640 -11.06 -29.38 -22.63
CA GLN A 640 -10.48 -29.12 -21.31
C GLN A 640 -9.05 -29.66 -21.20
N LEU A 641 -8.79 -30.87 -21.67
CA LEU A 641 -7.47 -31.49 -21.69
C LEU A 641 -6.52 -30.75 -22.65
N GLN A 642 -6.98 -30.36 -23.82
CA GLN A 642 -6.20 -29.59 -24.80
C GLN A 642 -5.79 -28.23 -24.24
N GLU A 643 -6.72 -27.50 -23.61
CA GLU A 643 -6.43 -26.21 -22.98
C GLU A 643 -5.47 -26.35 -21.80
N LEU A 644 -5.60 -27.42 -20.99
CA LEU A 644 -4.64 -27.74 -19.94
C LEU A 644 -3.26 -28.12 -20.50
N HIS A 645 -3.18 -28.83 -21.62
CA HIS A 645 -1.89 -29.18 -22.22
C HIS A 645 -1.21 -27.96 -22.87
N SER A 646 -1.95 -27.21 -23.69
CA SER A 646 -1.46 -26.01 -24.37
C SER A 646 -0.97 -24.96 -23.37
N ARG A 647 -1.72 -24.74 -22.29
CA ARG A 647 -1.37 -23.76 -21.26
C ARG A 647 -0.39 -24.29 -20.20
N PHE A 648 0.24 -25.44 -20.35
CA PHE A 648 1.26 -25.88 -19.39
C PHE A 648 2.48 -26.46 -20.10
N ASN A 649 2.76 -26.04 -21.36
CA ASN A 649 3.84 -26.56 -22.23
C ASN A 649 4.96 -25.53 -22.59
N ASP A 650 5.08 -24.41 -21.86
CA ASP A 650 6.04 -23.32 -22.19
C ASP A 650 7.48 -23.61 -21.73
N HIS A 651 8.47 -22.79 -22.12
CA HIS A 651 9.89 -22.88 -21.68
C HIS A 651 10.09 -23.00 -20.15
N THR A 652 9.17 -22.47 -19.34
CA THR A 652 9.12 -22.69 -17.89
C THR A 652 9.12 -24.18 -17.56
N VAL A 653 8.46 -25.03 -18.36
CA VAL A 653 8.41 -26.48 -18.21
C VAL A 653 9.79 -27.12 -18.17
N GLU A 654 10.76 -26.65 -18.94
CA GLU A 654 12.11 -27.23 -18.88
C GLU A 654 12.77 -26.95 -17.52
N LEU A 655 12.68 -25.71 -17.02
CA LEU A 655 13.11 -25.36 -15.66
C LEU A 655 12.40 -26.23 -14.61
N LEU A 656 11.09 -26.49 -14.79
CA LEU A 656 10.29 -27.33 -13.89
C LEU A 656 10.69 -28.80 -13.95
N VAL A 657 10.86 -29.34 -15.16
CA VAL A 657 11.25 -30.73 -15.40
C VAL A 657 12.62 -30.97 -14.80
N LEU A 658 13.60 -30.09 -15.03
CA LEU A 658 14.92 -30.21 -14.41
C LEU A 658 14.84 -30.06 -12.88
N SER A 659 13.97 -29.20 -12.37
CA SER A 659 13.73 -29.08 -10.93
C SER A 659 13.19 -30.37 -10.31
N THR A 660 12.48 -31.24 -11.06
CA THR A 660 11.97 -32.54 -10.53
C THR A 660 13.08 -33.46 -10.07
N ALA A 661 14.31 -33.28 -10.56
CA ALA A 661 15.46 -34.05 -10.12
C ALA A 661 15.84 -33.77 -8.64
N LEU A 662 15.34 -32.68 -8.04
CA LEU A 662 15.54 -32.35 -6.63
C LEU A 662 14.42 -32.90 -5.72
N ASP A 663 13.43 -33.60 -6.28
CA ASP A 663 12.26 -34.10 -5.54
C ASP A 663 12.65 -35.26 -4.59
N PRO A 664 12.48 -35.11 -3.27
CA PRO A 664 12.85 -36.15 -2.31
C PRO A 664 11.85 -37.32 -2.24
N ARG A 665 10.67 -37.19 -2.85
CA ARG A 665 9.61 -38.22 -2.78
C ARG A 665 10.07 -39.56 -3.34
N ASN A 666 9.49 -40.63 -2.81
CA ASN A 666 9.80 -42.01 -3.18
C ASN A 666 11.31 -42.31 -3.08
N GLY A 667 11.99 -41.75 -2.08
CA GLY A 667 13.41 -41.97 -1.84
C GLY A 667 14.30 -41.41 -2.95
N PHE A 668 14.02 -40.19 -3.43
CA PHE A 668 14.79 -39.52 -4.49
C PHE A 668 14.83 -40.28 -5.82
N MET A 669 13.76 -41.02 -6.18
CA MET A 669 13.69 -41.82 -7.42
C MET A 669 13.99 -41.03 -8.71
N LEU A 670 13.72 -39.72 -8.73
CA LEU A 670 13.93 -38.86 -9.90
C LEU A 670 15.30 -38.17 -9.90
N PHE A 671 16.14 -38.41 -8.88
CA PHE A 671 17.40 -37.71 -8.70
C PHE A 671 18.38 -38.03 -9.84
N LYS A 672 18.78 -36.97 -10.54
CA LYS A 672 19.67 -37.03 -11.70
C LYS A 672 20.64 -35.88 -11.65
N ILE A 673 21.90 -36.20 -11.34
CA ILE A 673 22.98 -35.21 -11.21
C ILE A 673 23.12 -34.35 -12.46
N ASP A 674 23.04 -34.94 -13.66
CA ASP A 674 23.17 -34.19 -14.91
C ASP A 674 22.04 -33.19 -15.12
N ASP A 675 20.81 -33.54 -14.74
CA ASP A 675 19.66 -32.64 -14.89
C ASP A 675 19.74 -31.49 -13.87
N ILE A 676 20.24 -31.76 -12.66
CA ILE A 676 20.48 -30.72 -11.64
C ILE A 676 21.63 -29.79 -12.06
N CYS A 677 22.71 -30.33 -12.65
CA CYS A 677 23.80 -29.51 -13.17
C CYS A 677 23.32 -28.62 -14.33
N LYS A 678 22.53 -29.18 -15.26
CA LYS A 678 21.92 -28.41 -16.35
C LYS A 678 20.98 -27.33 -15.82
N LEU A 679 20.25 -27.60 -14.75
CA LEU A 679 19.40 -26.60 -14.09
C LEU A 679 20.23 -25.38 -13.65
N ALA A 680 21.33 -25.62 -12.93
CA ALA A 680 22.21 -24.55 -12.45
C ALA A 680 22.88 -23.80 -13.62
N GLU A 681 23.44 -24.53 -14.58
CA GLU A 681 24.19 -23.96 -15.71
C GLU A 681 23.30 -23.15 -16.66
N LYS A 682 22.13 -23.69 -17.02
CA LYS A 682 21.24 -23.08 -18.02
C LYS A 682 20.39 -21.96 -17.44
N PHE A 683 19.88 -22.13 -16.21
CA PHE A 683 18.89 -21.21 -15.64
C PHE A 683 19.43 -20.30 -14.53
N TYR A 684 20.60 -20.59 -13.98
CA TYR A 684 21.20 -19.75 -12.93
C TYR A 684 22.69 -19.43 -13.16
N PRO A 685 23.14 -19.12 -14.39
CA PRO A 685 24.56 -18.91 -14.69
C PRO A 685 25.19 -17.72 -13.95
N ASN A 686 24.40 -16.72 -13.52
CA ASN A 686 24.91 -15.61 -12.72
C ASN A 686 24.92 -15.89 -11.20
N ASP A 687 24.35 -17.01 -10.76
CA ASP A 687 24.34 -17.42 -9.34
C ASP A 687 25.33 -18.55 -9.04
N PHE A 688 25.96 -19.12 -10.07
CA PHE A 688 26.99 -20.15 -10.00
C PHE A 688 28.19 -19.79 -10.87
N MET A 689 29.37 -19.66 -10.26
CA MET A 689 30.62 -19.55 -11.02
C MET A 689 30.96 -20.88 -11.71
N GLU A 690 31.72 -20.85 -12.81
CA GLU A 690 32.15 -22.09 -13.50
C GLU A 690 32.82 -23.10 -12.57
N GLN A 691 33.65 -22.62 -11.63
CA GLN A 691 34.29 -23.47 -10.62
C GLN A 691 33.29 -24.04 -9.60
N GLU A 692 32.23 -23.28 -9.28
CA GLU A 692 31.15 -23.76 -8.41
C GLU A 692 30.33 -24.85 -9.11
N LEU A 693 30.10 -24.77 -10.43
CA LEU A 693 29.40 -25.83 -11.18
C LEU A 693 30.13 -27.18 -11.13
N VAL A 694 31.47 -27.17 -11.21
CA VAL A 694 32.28 -28.39 -11.04
C VAL A 694 32.15 -28.94 -9.62
N ARG A 695 32.16 -28.07 -8.61
CA ARG A 695 31.99 -28.45 -7.19
C ARG A 695 30.58 -28.94 -6.89
N LEU A 696 29.56 -28.34 -7.50
CA LEU A 696 28.16 -28.75 -7.37
C LEU A 696 27.99 -30.21 -7.76
N ARG A 697 28.62 -30.64 -8.86
CA ARG A 697 28.58 -32.05 -9.28
C ARG A 697 29.15 -32.99 -8.21
N ILE A 698 30.26 -32.61 -7.56
CA ILE A 698 30.87 -33.40 -6.48
C ILE A 698 29.98 -33.39 -5.24
N GLU A 699 29.43 -32.24 -4.84
CA GLU A 699 28.45 -32.15 -3.74
C GLU A 699 27.25 -33.07 -4.01
N LEU A 700 26.74 -33.10 -5.24
CA LEU A 700 25.60 -33.93 -5.63
C LEU A 700 25.91 -35.43 -5.53
N GLN A 701 27.12 -35.87 -5.87
CA GLN A 701 27.55 -37.26 -5.69
C GLN A 701 27.60 -37.66 -4.22
N HIS A 702 28.08 -36.77 -3.35
CA HIS A 702 28.04 -37.02 -1.91
C HIS A 702 26.61 -37.00 -1.36
N PHE A 703 25.80 -36.05 -1.82
CA PHE A 703 24.40 -35.89 -1.42
C PHE A 703 23.57 -37.14 -1.75
N GLU A 704 23.76 -37.72 -2.92
CA GLU A 704 23.09 -38.95 -3.38
C GLU A 704 23.33 -40.14 -2.43
N LEU A 705 24.52 -40.22 -1.84
CA LEU A 705 24.88 -41.31 -0.92
C LEU A 705 24.48 -41.02 0.54
N ASP A 706 24.49 -39.75 0.95
CA ASP A 706 24.29 -39.33 2.35
C ASP A 706 22.80 -39.11 2.67
N ILE A 707 22.10 -38.29 1.89
CA ILE A 707 20.77 -37.78 2.24
C ILE A 707 19.67 -38.85 2.24
N PRO A 708 19.55 -39.73 1.23
CA PRO A 708 18.54 -40.79 1.25
C PRO A 708 18.67 -41.74 2.47
N ASN A 709 19.88 -41.88 3.00
CA ASN A 709 20.18 -42.73 4.15
C ASN A 709 20.07 -41.99 5.50
N HIS A 710 19.81 -40.68 5.50
CA HIS A 710 19.77 -39.88 6.71
C HIS A 710 18.40 -40.02 7.43
N PRO A 711 18.36 -40.43 8.71
CA PRO A 711 17.11 -40.81 9.39
C PRO A 711 16.09 -39.66 9.51
N GLU A 712 16.54 -38.41 9.62
CA GLU A 712 15.65 -37.23 9.69
C GLU A 712 15.22 -36.68 8.32
N LEU A 713 15.73 -37.22 7.20
CA LEU A 713 15.45 -36.74 5.85
C LEU A 713 14.81 -37.82 4.97
N GLN A 714 14.28 -38.86 5.59
CA GLN A 714 13.47 -39.89 4.95
C GLN A 714 12.01 -39.42 4.84
N GLU A 715 11.33 -39.87 3.78
CA GLU A 715 9.89 -39.67 3.57
C GLU A 715 9.41 -38.20 3.47
N LEU A 716 10.26 -37.30 2.97
CA LEU A 716 9.89 -35.90 2.76
C LEU A 716 8.84 -35.74 1.64
N SER A 717 7.88 -34.83 1.85
CA SER A 717 6.75 -34.61 0.94
C SER A 717 7.07 -33.73 -0.27
N GLY A 718 8.21 -33.02 -0.25
CA GLY A 718 8.68 -32.20 -1.36
C GLY A 718 9.91 -31.36 -1.04
N ILE A 719 10.31 -30.51 -2.00
CA ILE A 719 11.55 -29.70 -1.91
C ILE A 719 11.53 -28.72 -0.73
N HIS A 720 10.38 -28.19 -0.35
CA HIS A 720 10.27 -27.25 0.76
C HIS A 720 10.65 -27.90 2.11
N GLU A 721 10.19 -29.13 2.36
CA GLU A 721 10.59 -29.92 3.52
C GLU A 721 12.05 -30.33 3.45
N LEU A 722 12.57 -30.63 2.25
CA LEU A 722 14.00 -30.87 2.04
C LEU A 722 14.83 -29.65 2.46
N CYS A 723 14.47 -28.44 2.02
CA CYS A 723 15.20 -27.22 2.38
C CYS A 723 15.23 -27.01 3.91
N GLN A 724 14.06 -27.11 4.57
CA GLN A 724 13.95 -27.00 6.02
C GLN A 724 14.74 -28.10 6.75
N GLY A 725 14.64 -29.33 6.25
CA GLY A 725 15.37 -30.48 6.76
C GLY A 725 16.88 -30.30 6.68
N LEU A 726 17.39 -29.80 5.55
CA LEU A 726 18.82 -29.50 5.36
C LEU A 726 19.30 -28.43 6.34
N VAL A 727 18.50 -27.39 6.61
CA VAL A 727 18.84 -26.38 7.62
C VAL A 727 18.85 -26.98 9.03
N LYS A 728 17.79 -27.71 9.40
CA LYS A 728 17.64 -28.30 10.73
C LYS A 728 18.76 -29.29 11.06
N THR A 729 19.15 -30.11 10.08
CA THR A 729 20.23 -31.10 10.21
C THR A 729 21.63 -30.52 9.98
N ARG A 730 21.74 -29.21 9.70
CA ARG A 730 22.97 -28.49 9.29
C ARG A 730 23.62 -29.02 8.01
N LYS A 731 22.93 -29.88 7.25
CA LYS A 731 23.37 -30.35 5.93
C LYS A 731 23.41 -29.21 4.90
N SER A 732 22.68 -28.12 5.10
CA SER A 732 22.78 -26.90 4.28
C SER A 732 24.17 -26.26 4.32
N VAL A 733 24.93 -26.46 5.41
CA VAL A 733 26.32 -25.99 5.52
C VAL A 733 27.30 -26.96 4.84
N MET A 734 26.96 -28.25 4.81
CA MET A 734 27.77 -29.28 4.15
C MET A 734 27.59 -29.28 2.62
N TYR A 735 26.40 -28.95 2.15
CA TYR A 735 26.03 -28.91 0.73
C TYR A 735 25.53 -27.50 0.33
N PRO A 736 26.38 -26.47 0.46
CA PRO A 736 25.97 -25.07 0.28
C PRO A 736 25.53 -24.75 -1.16
N LEU A 737 26.06 -25.44 -2.17
CA LEU A 737 25.67 -25.20 -3.57
C LEU A 737 24.31 -25.84 -3.88
N ILE A 738 24.02 -27.00 -3.29
CA ILE A 738 22.72 -27.67 -3.40
C ILE A 738 21.66 -26.86 -2.65
N ASP A 739 21.94 -26.41 -1.42
CA ASP A 739 21.03 -25.54 -0.65
C ASP A 739 20.73 -24.22 -1.40
N ARG A 740 21.75 -23.59 -2.00
CA ARG A 740 21.57 -22.40 -2.85
C ARG A 740 20.64 -22.68 -4.02
N LEU A 741 20.85 -23.78 -4.74
CA LEU A 741 20.01 -24.15 -5.90
C LEU A 741 18.55 -24.42 -5.48
N ILE A 742 18.35 -25.15 -4.38
CA ILE A 742 17.03 -25.43 -3.82
C ILE A 742 16.30 -24.11 -3.48
N ARG A 743 16.99 -23.15 -2.84
CA ARG A 743 16.40 -21.84 -2.50
C ARG A 743 16.02 -21.04 -3.74
N LEU A 744 16.81 -21.09 -4.80
CA LEU A 744 16.50 -20.43 -6.08
C LEU A 744 15.22 -21.01 -6.70
N VAL A 745 15.08 -22.34 -6.71
CA VAL A 745 13.88 -23.02 -7.21
C VAL A 745 12.64 -22.68 -6.36
N LEU A 746 12.76 -22.70 -5.03
CA LEU A 746 11.66 -22.41 -4.10
C LEU A 746 11.21 -20.93 -4.11
N THR A 747 12.10 -20.02 -4.53
CA THR A 747 11.79 -18.59 -4.68
C THR A 747 10.74 -18.34 -5.78
N LEU A 748 10.66 -19.23 -6.77
CA LEU A 748 9.70 -19.13 -7.86
C LEU A 748 8.26 -19.35 -7.36
N PRO A 749 7.32 -18.45 -7.67
CA PRO A 749 5.91 -18.59 -7.28
C PRO A 749 5.21 -19.64 -8.12
N VAL A 750 4.15 -20.22 -7.57
CA VAL A 750 3.26 -21.16 -8.29
C VAL A 750 1.98 -20.45 -8.73
N SER A 751 1.56 -19.41 -8.01
CA SER A 751 0.41 -18.59 -8.36
C SER A 751 0.59 -17.17 -7.84
N THR A 752 -0.20 -16.24 -8.38
CA THR A 752 -0.33 -14.86 -7.85
C THR A 752 -1.46 -14.73 -6.84
N ALA A 753 -1.98 -15.85 -6.33
CA ALA A 753 -3.20 -15.90 -5.53
C ALA A 753 -3.14 -15.07 -4.24
N THR A 754 -1.94 -14.90 -3.67
CA THR A 754 -1.73 -14.03 -2.52
C THR A 754 -2.08 -12.59 -2.87
N THR A 755 -1.66 -12.10 -4.03
CA THR A 755 -1.97 -10.75 -4.50
C THR A 755 -3.43 -10.59 -4.91
N GLU A 756 -4.01 -11.59 -5.60
CA GLU A 756 -5.43 -11.59 -5.98
C GLU A 756 -6.39 -11.54 -4.77
N ARG A 757 -6.08 -12.30 -3.71
CA ARG A 757 -6.86 -12.26 -2.46
C ARG A 757 -6.76 -10.91 -1.76
N LEU A 758 -5.62 -10.22 -1.89
CA LEU A 758 -5.41 -8.89 -1.31
C LEU A 758 -6.22 -7.84 -2.05
N VAL A 759 -6.24 -7.88 -3.39
CA VAL A 759 -7.03 -6.98 -4.23
C VAL A 759 -8.53 -7.11 -3.95
N LEU A 760 -9.05 -8.34 -3.88
CA LEU A 760 -10.48 -8.56 -3.64
C LEU A 760 -11.01 -8.12 -2.30
N LYS A 761 -10.18 -8.25 -1.27
CA LYS A 761 -10.60 -7.83 0.06
C LYS A 761 -10.93 -6.34 0.01
N ASN A 762 -10.22 -5.56 -0.83
CA ASN A 762 -10.49 -4.14 -1.09
C ASN A 762 -11.82 -3.90 -1.83
N GLU A 763 -12.29 -4.82 -2.68
CA GLU A 763 -13.54 -4.67 -3.47
C GLU A 763 -14.82 -5.15 -2.75
N SER A 764 -14.71 -6.12 -1.83
CA SER A 764 -15.87 -6.91 -1.35
C SER A 764 -16.39 -6.56 0.05
N SER A 765 -15.84 -5.55 0.73
CA SER A 765 -16.36 -5.07 2.04
C SER A 765 -16.73 -3.59 2.04
N PRO A 766 -17.99 -3.25 1.67
CA PRO A 766 -18.45 -1.86 1.60
C PRO A 766 -18.48 -1.13 2.96
N ILE A 767 -18.37 -1.85 4.08
CA ILE A 767 -18.54 -1.30 5.43
C ILE A 767 -17.21 -1.34 6.22
N SER A 768 -16.33 -2.32 6.00
CA SER A 768 -15.05 -2.42 6.73
C SER A 768 -13.92 -1.63 6.06
N LEU A 769 -13.95 -1.46 4.73
CA LEU A 769 -12.91 -0.76 3.96
C LEU A 769 -13.26 0.66 3.55
N LYS A 770 -14.55 1.06 3.50
CA LYS A 770 -14.90 2.48 3.33
C LYS A 770 -14.24 3.37 4.39
N ALA A 771 -14.12 2.89 5.62
CA ALA A 771 -13.45 3.60 6.70
C ALA A 771 -11.91 3.47 6.69
N PHE A 772 -11.35 2.55 5.89
CA PHE A 772 -9.90 2.34 5.74
C PHE A 772 -9.37 3.12 4.51
N MET A 773 -10.14 3.15 3.42
CA MET A 773 -9.76 3.71 2.12
C MET A 773 -10.09 5.19 1.94
N LEU A 774 -11.14 5.73 2.58
CA LEU A 774 -11.46 7.16 2.45
C LEU A 774 -10.42 8.08 3.11
N ASP A 775 -9.49 7.52 3.89
CA ASP A 775 -8.73 8.33 4.81
C ASP A 775 -7.31 7.86 5.12
N THR A 776 -6.71 6.91 4.43
CA THR A 776 -5.29 6.56 4.68
C THR A 776 -4.51 6.38 3.39
N ASN A 777 -3.28 6.93 3.35
CA ASN A 777 -2.27 6.44 2.42
C ASN A 777 -2.05 4.95 2.73
N LEU A 778 -2.25 4.10 1.71
CA LEU A 778 -2.33 2.63 1.70
C LEU A 778 -1.13 1.86 2.32
N SER A 779 -0.18 2.54 2.95
CA SER A 779 0.84 1.93 3.80
C SER A 779 0.24 1.12 4.97
N ALA A 780 -0.88 1.57 5.53
CA ALA A 780 -1.55 1.00 6.72
C ALA A 780 -2.06 -0.44 6.56
N SER A 781 -2.18 -0.94 5.32
CA SER A 781 -2.71 -2.27 4.99
C SER A 781 -1.72 -3.42 5.22
N ILE A 782 -0.53 -3.18 5.74
CA ILE A 782 0.45 -4.27 5.93
C ILE A 782 0.12 -5.13 7.17
N SER A 783 -0.46 -4.54 8.22
CA SER A 783 -0.68 -5.22 9.51
C SER A 783 -1.96 -6.05 9.61
N SER A 784 -2.96 -5.81 8.76
CA SER A 784 -4.31 -6.42 8.89
C SER A 784 -4.58 -7.63 7.99
N PHE A 785 -3.70 -7.87 7.01
CA PHE A 785 -4.05 -8.67 5.84
C PHE A 785 -3.47 -10.10 5.83
N ASP A 786 -2.45 -10.41 6.62
CA ASP A 786 -1.80 -11.74 6.60
C ASP A 786 -2.41 -12.75 7.61
N LYS A 787 -3.74 -12.77 7.71
CA LYS A 787 -4.48 -13.51 8.76
C LYS A 787 -4.96 -14.92 8.35
N GLN A 788 -4.50 -15.49 7.23
CA GLN A 788 -4.90 -16.84 6.85
C GLN A 788 -3.76 -17.86 6.93
N ARG A 789 -3.93 -18.78 7.89
CA ARG A 789 -3.28 -20.10 8.04
C ARG A 789 -1.76 -20.10 8.32
N GLY A 790 -1.40 -19.78 9.57
CA GLY A 790 -0.09 -20.12 10.15
C GLY A 790 0.92 -18.98 10.26
N SER A 791 0.85 -17.96 9.40
CA SER A 791 1.77 -16.81 9.39
C SER A 791 1.38 -15.65 10.33
N SER A 792 0.24 -15.75 11.04
CA SER A 792 -0.26 -14.72 11.96
C SER A 792 0.70 -14.40 13.12
N PHE A 793 1.62 -15.31 13.46
CA PHE A 793 2.55 -15.14 14.55
C PHE A 793 3.73 -14.22 14.17
N ALA A 794 4.24 -14.33 12.94
CA ALA A 794 5.41 -13.58 12.47
C ALA A 794 5.15 -12.08 12.34
N ILE A 795 4.02 -11.67 11.76
CA ILE A 795 3.66 -10.24 11.67
C ILE A 795 3.23 -9.67 13.02
N TYR A 796 2.57 -10.46 13.87
CA TYR A 796 2.31 -10.04 15.25
C TYR A 796 3.62 -9.81 16.01
N GLU A 797 4.62 -10.69 15.84
CA GLU A 797 5.97 -10.46 16.35
C GLU A 797 6.64 -9.24 15.73
N MET A 798 6.53 -9.01 14.42
CA MET A 798 7.13 -7.83 13.77
C MET A 798 6.47 -6.53 14.23
N ILE A 799 5.15 -6.52 14.39
CA ILE A 799 4.38 -5.40 14.94
C ILE A 799 4.74 -5.20 16.42
N ASN A 800 4.91 -6.27 17.19
CA ASN A 800 5.32 -6.20 18.59
C ASN A 800 6.79 -5.81 18.76
N LYS A 801 7.69 -6.26 17.88
CA LYS A 801 9.09 -5.79 17.81
C LYS A 801 9.10 -4.31 17.43
N ALA A 802 8.33 -3.91 16.43
CA ALA A 802 8.16 -2.52 16.04
C ALA A 802 7.64 -1.67 17.21
N TRP A 803 6.64 -2.15 17.95
CA TRP A 803 6.07 -1.55 19.15
C TRP A 803 7.08 -1.47 20.30
N ASN A 804 7.78 -2.57 20.61
CA ASN A 804 8.83 -2.62 21.62
C ASN A 804 9.95 -1.62 21.30
N LEU A 805 10.32 -1.49 20.02
CA LEU A 805 11.31 -0.52 19.56
C LEU A 805 10.77 0.92 19.59
N LEU A 806 9.46 1.14 19.35
CA LEU A 806 8.83 2.46 19.45
C LEU A 806 8.83 2.96 20.90
N ILE A 807 8.44 2.09 21.84
CA ILE A 807 8.35 2.41 23.27
C ILE A 807 9.74 2.49 23.93
N LYS A 808 10.70 1.65 23.52
CA LYS A 808 12.07 1.67 24.08
C LYS A 808 12.92 2.81 23.55
N SER A 809 12.62 3.38 22.38
CA SER A 809 13.37 4.54 21.90
C SER A 809 12.99 5.77 22.71
N LYS A 810 13.87 6.21 23.61
CA LYS A 810 13.73 7.47 24.36
C LYS A 810 13.52 8.69 23.44
N ASP A 811 13.89 8.56 22.16
CA ASP A 811 13.83 9.61 21.15
C ASP A 811 12.48 9.73 20.41
N PHE A 812 11.68 8.67 20.29
CA PHE A 812 10.44 8.72 19.48
C PHE A 812 9.32 9.53 20.14
N CYS A 813 9.08 9.30 21.44
CA CYS A 813 8.13 10.13 22.21
C CYS A 813 8.61 11.59 22.36
N LYS A 814 9.93 11.82 22.27
CA LYS A 814 10.51 13.17 22.30
C LYS A 814 10.24 13.90 21.00
N ASN A 815 10.56 13.27 19.86
CA ASN A 815 10.39 13.85 18.53
C ASN A 815 8.91 14.09 18.15
N LEU A 816 7.96 13.23 18.53
CA LEU A 816 6.53 13.46 18.24
C LEU A 816 5.90 14.56 19.09
N CYS A 817 6.32 14.73 20.35
CA CYS A 817 5.94 15.88 21.17
C CYS A 817 6.50 17.18 20.57
N ASP A 818 7.76 17.17 20.12
CA ASP A 818 8.42 18.33 19.50
C ASP A 818 7.81 18.71 18.13
N ILE A 819 7.28 17.73 17.36
CA ILE A 819 6.68 17.95 16.03
C ILE A 819 5.29 18.62 16.10
N GLN A 820 4.45 18.31 17.11
CA GLN A 820 3.16 18.98 17.26
C GLN A 820 3.30 20.44 17.71
N ASP A 821 4.31 20.76 18.53
CA ASP A 821 4.62 22.14 18.90
C ASP A 821 5.18 22.95 17.70
N GLY A 822 5.87 22.30 16.76
CA GLY A 822 6.29 22.92 15.49
C GLY A 822 5.15 23.21 14.51
N ARG A 823 4.09 22.38 14.47
CA ARG A 823 2.89 22.65 13.62
C ARG A 823 2.06 23.83 14.12
N LEU A 824 2.07 24.12 15.43
CA LEU A 824 1.43 25.31 16.01
C LEU A 824 2.09 26.62 15.52
N GLN A 825 3.39 26.61 15.18
CA GLN A 825 4.08 27.80 14.68
C GLN A 825 3.64 28.25 13.28
N PHE A 826 3.25 27.33 12.38
CA PHE A 826 2.78 27.72 11.04
C PHE A 826 1.33 28.19 11.01
N ILE A 827 0.47 27.65 11.88
CA ILE A 827 -0.94 28.03 11.95
C ILE A 827 -1.10 29.35 12.72
N PHE A 828 -0.38 29.55 13.82
CA PHE A 828 -0.47 30.81 14.59
C PHE A 828 0.38 31.95 14.01
N GLY A 829 1.47 31.66 13.29
CA GLY A 829 2.26 32.69 12.59
C GLY A 829 1.58 33.26 11.35
N GLY A 830 0.67 32.51 10.71
CA GLY A 830 -0.07 32.93 9.52
C GLY A 830 -1.43 33.59 9.80
N LEU A 831 -2.11 33.24 10.91
CA LEU A 831 -3.46 33.75 11.21
C LEU A 831 -3.48 35.02 12.07
N ALA A 832 -2.38 35.38 12.73
CA ALA A 832 -2.29 36.63 13.49
C ALA A 832 -2.23 37.91 12.60
N GLY A 833 -2.00 37.77 11.29
CA GLY A 833 -1.99 38.87 10.32
C GLY A 833 -3.33 39.18 9.65
N THR A 834 -4.33 38.28 9.73
CA THR A 834 -5.59 38.41 8.97
C THR A 834 -6.85 38.54 9.82
N LEU A 835 -6.75 38.43 11.15
CA LEU A 835 -7.89 38.54 12.07
C LEU A 835 -8.04 39.90 12.78
N ILE A 836 -7.20 40.89 12.44
CA ILE A 836 -7.34 42.28 12.92
C ILE A 836 -7.80 43.25 11.80
N GLN A 837 -8.12 42.73 10.61
CA GLN A 837 -8.70 43.52 9.50
C GLN A 837 -10.19 43.25 9.21
N LYS A 838 -10.84 42.31 9.93
CA LYS A 838 -12.28 42.03 9.77
C LYS A 838 -13.17 42.40 10.97
N SER A 839 -12.60 42.91 12.06
CA SER A 839 -13.34 43.42 13.23
C SER A 839 -13.49 44.96 13.27
N SER A 840 -13.03 45.67 12.22
CA SER A 840 -13.16 47.13 12.07
C SER A 840 -14.21 47.56 11.02
N SER A 841 -14.81 46.63 10.27
CA SER A 841 -15.82 46.95 9.24
C SER A 841 -17.26 46.59 9.62
N MET A 842 -17.52 46.14 10.86
CA MET A 842 -18.88 45.86 11.36
C MET A 842 -19.29 46.73 12.56
N LEU A 843 -18.47 47.71 12.94
CA LEU A 843 -18.76 48.67 14.02
C LEU A 843 -18.97 50.10 13.53
N ASN A 844 -19.01 50.34 12.21
CA ASN A 844 -19.21 51.66 11.61
C ASN A 844 -20.55 51.84 10.87
N ASP A 845 -21.39 50.81 10.77
CA ASP A 845 -22.71 50.90 10.11
C ASP A 845 -23.89 51.04 11.11
N HIS A 846 -23.61 51.13 12.41
CA HIS A 846 -24.66 51.35 13.44
C HIS A 846 -24.67 52.76 14.06
N ALA A 847 -23.87 53.70 13.53
CA ALA A 847 -23.79 55.09 13.98
C ALA A 847 -24.09 56.13 12.87
N LYS A 848 -24.76 55.72 11.79
CA LYS A 848 -25.32 56.62 10.75
C LYS A 848 -26.72 56.18 10.31
N ALA A 849 -27.60 56.04 11.30
CA ALA A 849 -29.05 56.08 11.12
C ALA A 849 -29.68 56.97 12.21
N VAL A 850 -29.19 58.21 12.26
CA VAL A 850 -30.00 59.43 12.23
C VAL A 850 -29.53 60.21 11.01
#